data_AF-A0A5F1ZY34-F1
#
_entry.id   AF-A0A5F1ZY34-F1
#
_cell.length_a   1.000
_cell.length_b   1.000
_cell.length_c   1.000
_cell.angle_alpha   90.00
_cell.angle_beta   90.00
_cell.angle_gamma   90.00
#
_symmetry.space_group_name_H-M   'P 1'
#
loop_
_entity.id
_entity.type
_entity.pdbx_description
1 polymer ?
#
loop_
_entity_poly.entity_id
_entity_poly.type
_entity_poly.pdbx_seq_one_letter_code
_entity_poly.pdbx_strand_id
1 'polypeptide(L)'
;MKQSKLIPLLCFLAISVVCKAESPKEPVWFDEEASAFFKYDPLYSRQASRSITEWEEGNLCLITGEDPNILVRICVLEKDRSSQENLARAFSSWKKEELIPESSLVLRDGSLARIGTYHKNDLVKQAKTAEFLLVGQKEFDLSPLEGSWTRKNFNTRNHEKKFSIFLFSNGRSMLVLPAQGEKEIYFALNFSWTLGKEEIRTQILSKNRSALDACQITLPIVTEIFGETDSPSGRWIEIYNPNSFPICEDGLSIELFGTRILLPMTTGFIAPFETRVYAESSSKLEKLVLSGIRWGDLKKVGNITLFQSQGSQSLSLPGGGYLFGEEYISWTSLGFSQCKENQALCMDPGRQEKILKSDRKYPICDVDSIQLEEANPIGLKQGSILRSDWKYLDLLHIGLEECDPSFLQIQWGNVQQPISYQEVWKPGQILTLGGLVFLLSSPNFSYRNLRSAKAGDPISLLDRSSGKKKVLWDGIWRTTVGIPDRIVLEKTDGSVASICFMDESPRIHARIDLTESYGISSQLDRIYSNSSRKELIENPRTSPGIKTCTNSIAPGHVKFSEVSWMGSYQGSNPIAKDRFLEFVNLQGNSNSALLRILSGAGTITSILFPLEADSLTLLSGGISTCFPETAFWKDLNFSLPSTGKNTLRLIDPNTGEIWDEFLYDPSGPGINDTKNKIRKSAYSKDIVGTRVWQTSQYAGNPFRDISCPLTDAHPGELE
;
A
#
# COMPACT_ATOMS: atom_id res chain seq x y z
N MET A 1 30.26 -76.88 10.40
CA MET A 1 29.22 -75.86 10.64
C MET A 1 28.50 -76.21 11.94
N LYS A 2 28.56 -75.28 12.90
CA LYS A 2 28.07 -75.36 14.30
C LYS A 2 26.54 -75.60 14.31
N GLN A 3 25.95 -76.52 15.09
CA GLN A 3 25.55 -76.41 16.52
C GLN A 3 25.01 -75.00 16.89
N SER A 4 23.89 -74.78 17.58
CA SER A 4 23.09 -75.59 18.51
C SER A 4 21.71 -74.95 18.75
N LYS A 5 20.80 -75.78 19.28
CA LYS A 5 19.40 -75.55 19.73
C LYS A 5 19.24 -74.45 20.82
N LEU A 6 18.05 -73.85 20.91
CA LEU A 6 17.07 -73.85 22.05
C LEU A 6 15.93 -72.82 21.76
N ILE A 7 14.63 -73.20 21.66
CA ILE A 7 13.54 -73.24 22.70
C ILE A 7 13.22 -71.85 23.31
N PRO A 8 11.97 -71.42 23.64
CA PRO A 8 10.60 -71.80 23.23
C PRO A 8 9.73 -70.60 22.72
N LEU A 9 8.56 -70.92 22.17
CA LEU A 9 7.45 -69.99 21.92
C LEU A 9 6.83 -69.57 23.28
N LEU A 10 7.09 -68.34 23.73
CA LEU A 10 6.43 -67.75 24.89
C LEU A 10 5.45 -66.67 24.42
N CYS A 11 4.15 -66.91 24.63
CA CYS A 11 3.10 -65.91 24.52
C CYS A 11 3.37 -64.76 25.51
N PHE A 12 3.92 -63.66 25.03
CA PHE A 12 3.87 -62.39 25.74
C PHE A 12 2.54 -61.69 25.42
N LEU A 13 1.56 -61.92 26.28
CA LEU A 13 0.53 -60.93 26.58
C LEU A 13 1.24 -59.72 27.19
N ALA A 14 1.64 -58.78 26.34
CA ALA A 14 2.06 -57.46 26.78
C ALA A 14 0.80 -56.75 27.27
N ILE A 15 0.59 -56.79 28.59
CA ILE A 15 -0.19 -55.81 29.33
C ILE A 15 0.54 -54.48 29.09
N SER A 16 0.15 -53.78 28.04
CA SER A 16 0.42 -52.35 27.93
C SER A 16 -0.27 -51.71 29.11
N VAL A 17 0.53 -51.35 30.11
CA VAL A 17 0.19 -50.31 31.06
C VAL A 17 -0.09 -49.08 30.21
N VAL A 18 -1.36 -48.92 29.83
CA VAL A 18 -1.91 -47.65 29.43
C VAL A 18 -1.76 -46.79 30.68
N CYS A 19 -0.65 -46.06 30.74
CA CYS A 19 -0.67 -44.77 31.41
C CYS A 19 -1.77 -44.00 30.71
N LYS A 20 -2.97 -44.09 31.31
CA LYS A 20 -4.04 -43.13 31.13
C LYS A 20 -3.36 -41.81 31.40
N ALA A 21 -2.97 -41.11 30.32
CA ALA A 21 -2.78 -39.68 30.38
C ALA A 21 -4.04 -39.18 31.06
N GLU A 22 -3.86 -38.63 32.27
CA GLU A 22 -4.95 -38.08 33.03
C GLU A 22 -5.74 -37.20 32.08
N SER A 23 -6.99 -37.60 31.85
CA SER A 23 -8.00 -36.76 31.24
C SER A 23 -7.94 -35.40 31.94
N PRO A 24 -8.08 -34.29 31.19
CA PRO A 24 -7.88 -32.96 31.71
C PRO A 24 -8.75 -32.76 32.94
N LYS A 25 -8.13 -32.42 34.08
CA LYS A 25 -8.88 -31.91 35.22
C LYS A 25 -9.69 -30.70 34.75
N GLU A 26 -11.00 -30.93 34.80
CA GLU A 26 -12.17 -30.07 34.95
C GLU A 26 -12.00 -28.54 35.10
N PRO A 27 -13.06 -27.79 34.72
CA PRO A 27 -13.12 -26.34 34.83
C PRO A 27 -12.81 -25.87 36.25
N VAL A 28 -12.14 -24.72 36.28
CA VAL A 28 -11.78 -23.96 37.48
C VAL A 28 -13.00 -23.84 38.40
N TRP A 29 -12.91 -24.42 39.59
CA TRP A 29 -13.89 -24.21 40.66
C TRP A 29 -13.81 -22.75 41.10
N PHE A 30 -14.83 -21.96 40.76
CA PHE A 30 -15.03 -20.63 41.32
C PHE A 30 -15.69 -20.80 42.70
N ASP A 31 -15.27 -20.01 43.67
CA ASP A 31 -16.00 -19.90 44.92
C ASP A 31 -17.35 -19.21 44.61
N GLU A 32 -18.46 -19.97 44.67
CA GLU A 32 -19.76 -19.52 44.16
C GLU A 32 -20.31 -18.30 44.92
N GLU A 33 -19.83 -18.06 46.14
CA GLU A 33 -20.32 -17.00 47.05
C GLU A 33 -19.57 -15.67 46.95
N ALA A 34 -18.39 -15.61 46.32
CA ALA A 34 -17.59 -14.38 46.26
C ALA A 34 -18.15 -13.37 45.23
N SER A 35 -18.26 -12.10 45.62
CA SER A 35 -18.70 -11.01 44.75
C SER A 35 -17.64 -10.54 43.75
N ALA A 36 -16.36 -10.66 44.10
CA ALA A 36 -15.23 -10.27 43.26
C ALA A 36 -14.07 -11.26 43.40
N PHE A 37 -13.50 -11.64 42.27
CA PHE A 37 -12.46 -12.67 42.15
C PHE A 37 -11.29 -12.16 41.29
N PHE A 38 -10.07 -12.51 41.69
CA PHE A 38 -8.86 -12.22 40.95
C PHE A 38 -8.01 -13.48 40.77
N LYS A 39 -7.50 -13.65 39.56
CA LYS A 39 -6.63 -14.76 39.18
C LYS A 39 -5.45 -14.23 38.39
N TYR A 40 -4.29 -14.81 38.70
CA TYR A 40 -3.06 -14.58 37.96
C TYR A 40 -2.30 -15.91 37.78
N ASP A 41 -2.04 -16.28 36.53
CA ASP A 41 -1.32 -17.50 36.14
C ASP A 41 -0.46 -17.27 34.87
N PRO A 42 0.72 -16.65 35.01
CA PRO A 42 1.62 -16.33 33.89
C PRO A 42 2.29 -17.56 33.27
N LEU A 43 2.08 -18.75 33.86
CA LEU A 43 2.67 -20.02 33.39
C LEU A 43 1.70 -20.86 32.57
N TYR A 44 0.49 -20.38 32.30
CA TYR A 44 -0.44 -21.13 31.47
C TYR A 44 0.22 -21.45 30.12
N SER A 45 0.16 -22.73 29.72
CA SER A 45 0.99 -23.27 28.64
C SER A 45 0.20 -23.63 27.38
N ARG A 46 -1.10 -23.29 27.31
CA ARG A 46 -1.89 -23.43 26.06
C ARG A 46 -1.91 -22.12 25.30
N GLN A 47 -1.87 -22.19 23.98
CA GLN A 47 -1.80 -21.02 23.10
C GLN A 47 -3.07 -20.14 23.17
N ALA A 48 -4.24 -20.74 23.39
CA ALA A 48 -5.50 -20.02 23.51
C ALA A 48 -5.60 -19.26 24.84
N SER A 49 -5.29 -17.97 24.81
CA SER A 49 -5.76 -17.00 25.79
C SER A 49 -6.68 -16.03 25.09
N ARG A 50 -7.88 -15.82 25.62
CA ARG A 50 -8.82 -14.84 25.08
C ARG A 50 -8.76 -13.59 25.92
N SER A 51 -8.58 -12.44 25.26
CA SER A 51 -8.90 -11.17 25.91
C SER A 51 -10.41 -11.12 26.06
N ILE A 52 -10.89 -11.22 27.29
CA ILE A 52 -12.31 -11.25 27.60
C ILE A 52 -12.63 -9.92 28.24
N THR A 53 -13.67 -9.26 27.75
CA THR A 53 -14.34 -8.17 28.45
C THR A 53 -15.80 -8.28 28.10
N GLU A 54 -16.52 -9.05 28.90
CA GLU A 54 -17.86 -9.50 28.59
C GLU A 54 -18.74 -9.40 29.83
N TRP A 55 -20.02 -9.15 29.55
CA TRP A 55 -21.11 -9.36 30.48
C TRP A 55 -21.69 -10.73 30.19
N GLU A 56 -21.47 -11.69 31.08
CA GLU A 56 -22.00 -13.04 30.92
C GLU A 56 -23.45 -13.05 31.41
N GLU A 57 -24.41 -12.89 30.50
CA GLU A 57 -25.85 -12.78 30.82
C GLU A 57 -26.38 -13.97 31.65
N GLY A 58 -25.80 -15.16 31.50
CA GLY A 58 -26.20 -16.36 32.24
C GLY A 58 -25.76 -16.38 33.71
N ASN A 59 -24.56 -15.89 34.02
CA ASN A 59 -23.98 -15.90 35.37
C ASN A 59 -24.00 -14.51 36.05
N LEU A 60 -24.42 -13.48 35.32
CA LEU A 60 -24.52 -12.09 35.76
C LEU A 60 -23.20 -11.55 36.35
N CYS A 61 -22.10 -11.80 35.63
CA CYS A 61 -20.77 -11.31 36.02
C CYS A 61 -20.12 -10.49 34.91
N LEU A 62 -19.46 -9.39 35.31
CA LEU A 62 -18.47 -8.71 34.49
C LEU A 62 -17.15 -9.46 34.59
N ILE A 63 -16.69 -10.02 33.47
CA ILE A 63 -15.40 -10.71 33.38
C ILE A 63 -14.49 -9.86 32.50
N THR A 64 -13.31 -9.51 33.01
CA THR A 64 -12.30 -8.75 32.25
C THR A 64 -10.89 -9.29 32.45
N GLY A 65 -10.08 -9.23 31.39
CA GLY A 65 -8.68 -9.63 31.41
C GLY A 65 -8.31 -10.58 30.28
N GLU A 66 -7.44 -11.52 30.58
CA GLU A 66 -6.94 -12.58 29.71
C GLU A 66 -7.13 -13.92 30.42
N ASP A 67 -8.12 -14.72 30.01
CA ASP A 67 -8.33 -16.03 30.62
C ASP A 67 -7.40 -17.08 29.99
N PRO A 68 -6.60 -17.83 30.77
CA PRO A 68 -6.50 -17.86 32.24
C PRO A 68 -5.32 -17.09 32.86
N ASN A 69 -4.63 -16.25 32.08
CA ASN A 69 -3.44 -15.53 32.51
C ASN A 69 -3.69 -14.48 33.61
N ILE A 70 -4.55 -13.50 33.39
CA ILE A 70 -4.89 -12.49 34.40
C ILE A 70 -6.35 -12.11 34.26
N LEU A 71 -7.16 -12.39 35.28
CA LEU A 71 -8.61 -12.27 35.20
C LEU A 71 -9.18 -11.60 36.44
N VAL A 72 -10.12 -10.70 36.22
CA VAL A 72 -11.03 -10.17 37.24
C VAL A 72 -12.45 -10.56 36.87
N ARG A 73 -13.19 -11.06 37.86
CA ARG A 73 -14.61 -11.35 37.73
C ARG A 73 -15.35 -10.66 38.86
N ILE A 74 -16.38 -9.87 38.53
CA ILE A 74 -17.26 -9.23 39.52
C ILE A 74 -18.70 -9.60 39.20
N CYS A 75 -19.40 -10.18 40.17
CA CYS A 75 -20.73 -10.75 40.00
C CYS A 75 -21.81 -9.93 40.71
N VAL A 76 -22.92 -9.70 40.00
CA VAL A 76 -24.09 -8.97 40.48
C VAL A 76 -25.08 -9.96 41.11
N LEU A 77 -25.89 -9.48 42.07
CA LEU A 77 -26.93 -10.29 42.68
C LEU A 77 -28.02 -10.68 41.66
N GLU A 78 -28.28 -11.98 41.52
CA GLU A 78 -29.16 -12.50 40.45
C GLU A 78 -30.61 -12.00 40.52
N LYS A 79 -31.09 -11.66 41.73
CA LYS A 79 -32.48 -11.25 41.95
C LYS A 79 -32.69 -9.74 41.82
N ASP A 80 -31.63 -8.94 41.64
CA ASP A 80 -31.77 -7.48 41.54
C ASP A 80 -31.80 -6.99 40.09
N ARG A 81 -33.02 -6.84 39.55
CA ARG A 81 -33.25 -6.38 38.18
C ARG A 81 -32.69 -4.98 37.93
N SER A 82 -32.72 -4.09 38.92
CA SER A 82 -32.19 -2.72 38.75
C SER A 82 -30.69 -2.74 38.50
N SER A 83 -29.94 -3.58 39.23
CA SER A 83 -28.50 -3.73 39.01
C SER A 83 -28.16 -4.28 37.64
N GLN A 84 -28.91 -5.29 37.16
CA GLN A 84 -28.69 -5.85 35.82
C GLN A 84 -28.90 -4.80 34.72
N GLU A 85 -29.99 -4.02 34.81
CA GLU A 85 -30.28 -2.95 33.86
C GLU A 85 -29.23 -1.84 33.90
N ASN A 86 -28.76 -1.45 35.10
CA ASN A 86 -27.72 -0.43 35.25
C ASN A 86 -26.37 -0.89 34.68
N LEU A 87 -25.99 -2.14 34.89
CA LEU A 87 -24.76 -2.71 34.35
C LEU A 87 -24.80 -2.85 32.82
N ALA A 88 -25.89 -3.39 32.28
CA ALA A 88 -26.08 -3.48 30.83
C ALA A 88 -26.05 -2.09 30.17
N ARG A 89 -26.70 -1.08 30.79
CA ARG A 89 -26.67 0.31 30.32
C ARG A 89 -25.25 0.88 30.31
N ALA A 90 -24.53 0.76 31.43
CA ALA A 90 -23.17 1.28 31.54
C ALA A 90 -22.19 0.62 30.56
N PHE A 91 -22.29 -0.70 30.39
CA PHE A 91 -21.45 -1.43 29.46
C PHE A 91 -21.77 -1.08 28.00
N SER A 92 -23.04 -0.91 27.66
CA SER A 92 -23.49 -0.46 26.33
C SER A 92 -23.03 0.98 26.03
N SER A 93 -23.19 1.90 26.98
CA SER A 93 -22.72 3.29 26.83
C SER A 93 -21.20 3.39 26.72
N TRP A 94 -20.44 2.56 27.45
CA TRP A 94 -18.98 2.48 27.28
C TRP A 94 -18.58 2.03 25.87
N LYS A 95 -19.25 1.00 25.32
CA LYS A 95 -19.02 0.55 23.93
C LYS A 95 -19.35 1.63 22.88
N LYS A 96 -20.30 2.52 23.19
CA LYS A 96 -20.70 3.65 22.32
C LYS A 96 -19.90 4.94 22.57
N GLU A 97 -18.96 4.92 23.52
CA GLU A 97 -18.23 6.11 23.97
C GLU A 97 -19.18 7.24 24.40
N GLU A 98 -20.12 6.93 25.29
CA GLU A 98 -21.08 7.86 25.88
C GLU A 98 -20.83 8.02 27.38
N LEU A 99 -20.86 9.27 27.86
CA LEU A 99 -20.75 9.60 29.28
C LEU A 99 -22.12 9.40 29.96
N ILE A 100 -22.17 8.60 31.02
CA ILE A 100 -23.36 8.38 31.84
C ILE A 100 -23.03 8.56 33.33
N PRO A 101 -23.99 9.07 34.14
CA PRO A 101 -23.77 9.26 35.56
C PRO A 101 -23.70 7.93 36.32
N GLU A 102 -23.15 7.99 37.54
CA GLU A 102 -23.08 6.83 38.43
C GLU A 102 -24.46 6.25 38.76
N SER A 103 -24.56 4.93 38.67
CA SER A 103 -25.74 4.16 39.08
C SER A 103 -25.36 3.17 40.18
N SER A 104 -26.29 2.85 41.08
CA SER A 104 -26.06 1.85 42.12
C SER A 104 -26.17 0.43 41.55
N LEU A 105 -25.36 -0.47 42.10
CA LEU A 105 -25.42 -1.91 41.91
C LEU A 105 -25.40 -2.63 43.27
N VAL A 106 -25.99 -3.81 43.33
CA VAL A 106 -25.90 -4.76 44.44
C VAL A 106 -25.12 -5.97 43.95
N LEU A 107 -23.95 -6.22 44.54
CA LEU A 107 -23.12 -7.36 44.20
C LEU A 107 -23.66 -8.65 44.82
N ARG A 108 -23.13 -9.79 44.37
CA ARG A 108 -23.59 -11.13 44.79
C ARG A 108 -23.56 -11.36 46.30
N ASP A 109 -22.60 -10.75 47.00
CA ASP A 109 -22.48 -10.78 48.47
C ASP A 109 -23.41 -9.80 49.21
N GLY A 110 -24.27 -9.08 48.48
CA GLY A 110 -25.17 -8.05 49.00
C GLY A 110 -24.54 -6.68 49.20
N SER A 111 -23.25 -6.50 48.91
CA SER A 111 -22.56 -5.21 49.04
C SER A 111 -22.99 -4.23 47.95
N LEU A 112 -22.97 -2.93 48.28
CA LEU A 112 -23.29 -1.86 47.32
C LEU A 112 -22.07 -1.46 46.49
N ALA A 113 -22.26 -1.36 45.19
CA ALA A 113 -21.30 -0.88 44.21
C ALA A 113 -21.87 0.31 43.40
N ARG A 114 -21.00 1.06 42.72
CA ARG A 114 -21.34 2.18 41.83
C ARG A 114 -20.69 1.98 40.48
N ILE A 115 -21.45 2.18 39.41
CA ILE A 115 -21.01 1.96 38.03
C ILE A 115 -21.30 3.18 37.17
N GLY A 116 -20.41 3.49 36.23
CA GLY A 116 -20.62 4.58 35.27
C GLY A 116 -19.52 4.66 34.22
N THR A 117 -19.57 5.70 33.40
CA THR A 117 -18.50 6.04 32.44
C THR A 117 -17.92 7.40 32.76
N TYR A 118 -16.61 7.56 32.56
CA TYR A 118 -15.84 8.69 33.05
C TYR A 118 -14.83 9.16 32.02
N HIS A 119 -14.50 10.45 32.10
CA HIS A 119 -13.29 10.97 31.47
C HIS A 119 -12.05 10.53 32.25
N LYS A 120 -10.95 10.34 31.52
CA LYS A 120 -9.62 10.00 32.07
C LYS A 120 -9.24 10.82 33.29
N ASN A 121 -9.37 12.14 33.20
CA ASN A 121 -8.90 13.07 34.24
C ASN A 121 -9.61 12.87 35.59
N ASP A 122 -10.88 12.45 35.57
CA ASP A 122 -11.64 12.23 36.81
C ASP A 122 -11.21 10.93 37.48
N LEU A 123 -10.97 9.87 36.69
CA LEU A 123 -10.42 8.61 37.20
C LEU A 123 -8.99 8.78 37.73
N VAL A 124 -8.14 9.57 37.06
CA VAL A 124 -6.78 9.87 37.54
C VAL A 124 -6.81 10.60 38.89
N LYS A 125 -7.74 11.54 39.09
CA LYS A 125 -7.90 12.21 40.40
C LYS A 125 -8.29 11.24 41.49
N GLN A 126 -9.20 10.31 41.20
CA GLN A 126 -9.60 9.26 42.14
C GLN A 126 -8.45 8.29 42.42
N ALA A 127 -7.76 7.82 41.39
CA ALA A 127 -6.64 6.87 41.52
C ALA A 127 -5.48 7.39 42.39
N LYS A 128 -5.25 8.70 42.46
CA LYS A 128 -4.20 9.30 43.29
C LYS A 128 -4.35 9.04 44.80
N THR A 129 -5.55 8.74 45.27
CA THR A 129 -5.80 8.45 46.70
C THR A 129 -5.76 6.95 47.02
N ALA A 130 -5.49 6.10 46.04
CA ALA A 130 -5.38 4.67 46.23
C ALA A 130 -4.07 4.29 46.94
N GLU A 131 -4.13 3.30 47.82
CA GLU A 131 -2.95 2.73 48.49
C GLU A 131 -2.22 1.70 47.63
N PHE A 132 -2.95 1.04 46.73
CA PHE A 132 -2.43 0.03 45.82
C PHE A 132 -3.11 0.16 44.45
N LEU A 133 -2.33 0.01 43.40
CA LEU A 133 -2.78 0.18 42.02
C LEU A 133 -2.20 -0.96 41.18
N LEU A 134 -3.05 -1.78 40.57
CA LEU A 134 -2.67 -2.72 39.52
C LEU A 134 -3.00 -2.07 38.18
N VAL A 135 -1.98 -1.62 37.47
CA VAL A 135 -2.11 -0.72 36.32
C VAL A 135 -1.93 -1.51 35.02
N GLY A 136 -3.01 -1.69 34.28
CA GLY A 136 -3.00 -2.30 32.95
C GLY A 136 -2.95 -1.30 31.79
N GLN A 137 -2.82 0.00 32.10
CA GLN A 137 -2.79 1.10 31.12
C GLN A 137 -1.81 2.16 31.57
N LYS A 138 -0.88 2.53 30.70
CA LYS A 138 0.15 3.53 31.02
C LYS A 138 -0.42 4.86 31.51
N GLU A 139 -1.59 5.27 31.05
CA GLU A 139 -2.25 6.51 31.46
C GLU A 139 -2.57 6.59 32.96
N PHE A 140 -2.67 5.45 33.63
CA PHE A 140 -2.93 5.34 35.07
C PHE A 140 -1.69 4.96 35.89
N ASP A 141 -0.51 4.95 35.26
CA ASP A 141 0.75 4.77 35.97
C ASP A 141 1.10 6.04 36.76
N LEU A 142 1.00 5.94 38.10
CA LEU A 142 1.25 7.01 39.05
C LEU A 142 2.56 6.79 39.83
N SER A 143 3.51 6.04 39.25
CA SER A 143 4.86 5.78 39.80
C SER A 143 5.62 7.10 39.99
N PRO A 144 5.53 7.70 41.18
CA PRO A 144 6.40 7.27 42.27
C PRO A 144 5.68 6.66 43.49
N LEU A 145 4.37 6.37 43.42
CA LEU A 145 3.68 5.68 44.51
C LEU A 145 4.24 4.26 44.71
N GLU A 146 4.76 3.95 45.90
CA GLU A 146 5.29 2.61 46.28
C GLU A 146 4.27 1.47 46.08
N GLY A 147 2.98 1.80 45.97
CA GLY A 147 1.89 0.86 45.70
C GLY A 147 1.54 0.62 44.23
N SER A 148 2.25 1.23 43.27
CA SER A 148 1.93 1.11 41.84
C SER A 148 2.59 -0.12 41.20
N TRP A 149 1.77 -1.06 40.75
CA TRP A 149 2.18 -2.29 40.09
C TRP A 149 1.83 -2.22 38.62
N THR A 150 2.86 -2.30 37.78
CA THR A 150 2.75 -2.20 36.31
C THR A 150 3.22 -3.50 35.67
N ARG A 151 3.48 -3.49 34.35
CA ARG A 151 4.13 -4.62 33.66
C ARG A 151 5.47 -5.03 34.27
N LYS A 152 6.14 -4.18 35.05
CA LYS A 152 7.33 -4.56 35.83
C LYS A 152 7.03 -5.55 36.96
N ASN A 153 5.77 -5.67 37.35
CA ASN A 153 5.32 -6.46 38.49
C ASN A 153 4.44 -7.65 38.07
N PHE A 154 3.78 -7.62 36.92
CA PHE A 154 2.95 -8.73 36.43
C PHE A 154 2.99 -8.83 34.89
N ASN A 155 2.74 -10.01 34.35
CA ASN A 155 2.70 -10.24 32.90
C ASN A 155 1.28 -10.26 32.33
N THR A 156 1.18 -9.83 31.08
CA THR A 156 0.02 -10.08 30.22
C THR A 156 0.51 -10.78 28.97
N ARG A 157 -0.33 -11.57 28.31
CA ARG A 157 0.01 -12.24 27.04
C ARG A 157 -0.07 -11.31 25.85
N ASN A 158 -1.02 -10.37 25.83
CA ASN A 158 -1.14 -9.39 24.76
C ASN A 158 -0.60 -8.04 25.23
N HIS A 159 0.04 -7.29 24.33
CA HIS A 159 0.57 -5.96 24.62
C HIS A 159 -0.44 -4.85 24.32
N GLU A 160 -1.62 -4.96 24.92
CA GLU A 160 -2.71 -3.99 24.72
C GLU A 160 -3.07 -3.28 26.02
N LYS A 161 -3.87 -2.21 25.92
CA LYS A 161 -4.53 -1.61 27.08
C LYS A 161 -5.44 -2.64 27.76
N LYS A 162 -5.27 -2.85 29.07
CA LYS A 162 -6.06 -3.79 29.88
C LYS A 162 -6.78 -3.09 31.02
N PHE A 163 -7.49 -3.84 31.86
CA PHE A 163 -8.14 -3.27 33.03
C PHE A 163 -7.11 -2.74 34.04
N SER A 164 -7.53 -1.80 34.89
CA SER A 164 -6.75 -1.36 36.06
C SER A 164 -7.59 -1.51 37.32
N ILE A 165 -6.95 -1.85 38.44
CA ILE A 165 -7.59 -1.97 39.76
C ILE A 165 -6.93 -0.99 40.72
N PHE A 166 -7.74 -0.25 41.48
CA PHE A 166 -7.29 0.64 42.53
C PHE A 166 -7.91 0.22 43.86
N LEU A 167 -7.09 0.03 44.90
CA LEU A 167 -7.54 -0.31 46.25
C LEU A 167 -7.31 0.87 47.19
N PHE A 168 -8.34 1.24 47.94
CA PHE A 168 -8.34 2.40 48.82
C PHE A 168 -8.28 2.00 50.30
N SER A 169 -7.76 2.90 51.13
CA SER A 169 -7.61 2.71 52.59
C SER A 169 -8.93 2.44 53.32
N ASN A 170 -10.05 2.89 52.75
CA ASN A 170 -11.39 2.72 53.30
C ASN A 170 -12.05 1.37 52.96
N GLY A 171 -11.30 0.41 52.39
CA GLY A 171 -11.81 -0.91 52.00
C GLY A 171 -12.60 -0.92 50.69
N ARG A 172 -12.66 0.20 49.96
CA ARG A 172 -13.23 0.25 48.61
C ARG A 172 -12.17 -0.08 47.55
N SER A 173 -12.67 -0.54 46.42
CA SER A 173 -11.92 -0.86 45.21
C SER A 173 -12.57 -0.21 43.99
N MET A 174 -11.77 0.10 42.98
CA MET A 174 -12.23 0.60 41.69
C MET A 174 -11.63 -0.24 40.57
N LEU A 175 -12.47 -0.86 39.75
CA LEU A 175 -12.09 -1.51 38.50
C LEU A 175 -12.32 -0.51 37.36
N VAL A 176 -11.32 -0.29 36.51
CA VAL A 176 -11.40 0.57 35.32
C VAL A 176 -11.10 -0.24 34.07
N LEU A 177 -11.97 -0.14 33.06
CA LEU A 177 -11.74 -0.73 31.73
C LEU A 177 -11.25 0.34 30.75
N PRO A 178 -10.39 0.00 29.78
CA PRO A 178 -9.83 0.96 28.84
C PRO A 178 -10.88 1.60 27.95
N ALA A 179 -10.59 2.80 27.44
CA ALA A 179 -11.40 3.39 26.37
C ALA A 179 -11.32 2.54 25.10
N GLN A 180 -12.44 2.44 24.36
CA GLN A 180 -12.53 1.65 23.12
C GLN A 180 -12.21 2.47 21.86
N GLY A 181 -12.28 3.80 21.93
CA GLY A 181 -12.04 4.68 20.78
C GLY A 181 -11.47 6.04 21.17
N GLU A 182 -11.59 6.99 20.26
CA GLU A 182 -10.85 8.25 20.31
C GLU A 182 -11.34 9.24 21.36
N LYS A 183 -12.57 9.10 21.89
CA LYS A 183 -13.12 10.04 22.88
C LYS A 183 -12.56 9.85 24.29
N GLU A 184 -11.69 8.85 24.50
CA GLU A 184 -11.07 8.53 25.80
C GLU A 184 -12.09 8.40 26.95
N ILE A 185 -13.22 7.69 26.70
CA ILE A 185 -14.25 7.40 27.70
C ILE A 185 -14.01 6.02 28.30
N TYR A 186 -13.87 5.99 29.63
CA TYR A 186 -13.54 4.79 30.40
C TYR A 186 -14.77 4.29 31.15
N PHE A 187 -14.85 2.99 31.36
CA PHE A 187 -15.82 2.38 32.26
C PHE A 187 -15.18 2.23 33.64
N ALA A 188 -15.91 2.55 34.71
CA ALA A 188 -15.45 2.26 36.06
C ALA A 188 -16.55 1.69 36.96
N LEU A 189 -16.14 0.75 37.81
CA LEU A 189 -16.95 0.08 38.82
C LEU A 189 -16.27 0.22 40.18
N ASN A 190 -16.91 0.94 41.09
CA ASN A 190 -16.51 1.13 42.47
C ASN A 190 -17.25 0.13 43.36
N PHE A 191 -16.53 -0.65 44.16
CA PHE A 191 -17.13 -1.73 44.96
C PHE A 191 -16.36 -1.97 46.26
N SER A 192 -16.95 -2.73 47.19
CA SER A 192 -16.23 -3.22 48.37
C SER A 192 -15.62 -4.57 48.02
N TRP A 193 -14.36 -4.78 48.37
CA TRP A 193 -13.68 -6.04 48.10
C TRP A 193 -12.98 -6.54 49.35
N THR A 194 -13.27 -7.77 49.73
CA THR A 194 -12.69 -8.43 50.91
C THR A 194 -11.25 -8.89 50.70
N LEU A 195 -10.86 -9.10 49.44
CA LEU A 195 -9.49 -9.48 49.06
C LEU A 195 -8.54 -8.30 49.32
N GLY A 196 -7.60 -8.47 50.25
CA GLY A 196 -6.67 -7.41 50.64
C GLY A 196 -5.55 -7.20 49.61
N LYS A 197 -4.97 -5.99 49.58
CA LYS A 197 -3.81 -5.66 48.72
C LYS A 197 -2.65 -6.68 48.87
N GLU A 198 -2.41 -7.18 50.07
CA GLU A 198 -1.34 -8.15 50.34
C GLU A 198 -1.59 -9.53 49.73
N GLU A 199 -2.85 -9.92 49.57
CA GLU A 199 -3.21 -11.20 48.97
C GLU A 199 -2.95 -11.19 47.46
N ILE A 200 -3.36 -10.13 46.76
CA ILE A 200 -3.03 -9.90 45.35
C ILE A 200 -1.50 -9.88 45.16
N ARG A 201 -0.78 -9.14 46.00
CA ARG A 201 0.69 -9.05 45.95
C ARG A 201 1.32 -10.43 46.12
N THR A 202 0.89 -11.19 47.12
CA THR A 202 1.43 -12.51 47.42
C THR A 202 1.17 -13.49 46.28
N GLN A 203 -0.04 -13.48 45.70
CA GLN A 203 -0.39 -14.33 44.57
C GLN A 203 0.52 -14.05 43.36
N ILE A 204 0.67 -12.78 42.99
CA ILE A 204 1.51 -12.38 41.85
C ILE A 204 2.99 -12.69 42.11
N LEU A 205 3.54 -12.34 43.27
CA LEU A 205 4.96 -12.60 43.60
C LEU A 205 5.28 -14.09 43.61
N SER A 206 4.41 -14.91 44.20
CA SER A 206 4.57 -16.37 44.25
C SER A 206 4.59 -16.98 42.84
N LYS A 207 3.67 -16.55 41.98
CA LYS A 207 3.57 -17.01 40.58
C LYS A 207 4.74 -16.52 39.72
N ASN A 208 5.14 -15.26 39.86
CA ASN A 208 6.31 -14.73 39.17
C ASN A 208 7.60 -15.44 39.58
N ARG A 209 7.78 -15.72 40.87
CA ARG A 209 8.93 -16.48 41.36
C ARG A 209 8.98 -17.87 40.75
N SER A 210 7.85 -18.57 40.74
CA SER A 210 7.73 -19.88 40.09
C SER A 210 8.07 -19.83 38.60
N ALA A 211 7.70 -18.75 37.91
CA ALA A 211 7.99 -18.56 36.49
C ALA A 211 9.45 -18.19 36.21
N LEU A 212 10.07 -17.39 37.07
CA LEU A 212 11.50 -17.10 37.02
C LEU A 212 12.33 -18.37 37.25
N ASP A 213 11.96 -19.18 38.23
CA ASP A 213 12.64 -20.45 38.52
C ASP A 213 12.50 -21.46 37.35
N ALA A 214 11.45 -21.32 36.53
CA ALA A 214 11.18 -22.17 35.36
C ALA A 214 11.62 -21.57 34.01
N CYS A 215 12.14 -20.33 33.99
CA CYS A 215 12.47 -19.68 32.73
C CYS A 215 13.66 -20.34 32.05
N GLN A 216 13.65 -20.36 30.72
CA GLN A 216 14.73 -20.89 29.91
C GLN A 216 15.46 -19.78 29.17
N ILE A 217 16.76 -19.94 29.00
CA ILE A 217 17.61 -19.05 28.21
C ILE A 217 17.44 -19.43 26.73
N THR A 218 16.50 -18.79 26.04
CA THR A 218 16.25 -18.96 24.60
C THR A 218 15.63 -17.71 24.00
N LEU A 219 15.64 -17.59 22.67
CA LEU A 219 15.22 -16.35 22.01
C LEU A 219 13.70 -16.28 21.77
N PRO A 220 13.08 -15.11 22.03
CA PRO A 220 11.81 -14.76 21.40
C PRO A 220 12.05 -14.43 19.92
N ILE A 221 10.97 -14.34 19.14
CA ILE A 221 11.04 -13.99 17.71
C ILE A 221 10.57 -12.54 17.50
N VAL A 222 11.17 -11.81 16.56
CA VAL A 222 10.60 -10.53 16.08
C VAL A 222 9.46 -10.83 15.11
N THR A 223 8.27 -10.33 15.38
CA THR A 223 7.05 -10.65 14.61
C THR A 223 6.64 -9.53 13.67
N GLU A 224 6.71 -8.29 14.13
CA GLU A 224 6.26 -7.11 13.41
C GLU A 224 7.12 -5.88 13.78
N ILE A 225 7.41 -5.02 12.82
CA ILE A 225 8.27 -3.84 12.96
C ILE A 225 7.59 -2.67 12.26
N PHE A 226 7.69 -1.48 12.83
CA PHE A 226 7.23 -0.28 12.18
C PHE A 226 8.15 0.91 12.45
N GLY A 227 8.66 1.51 11.38
CA GLY A 227 9.71 2.52 11.42
C GLY A 227 9.28 3.94 11.04
N GLU A 228 7.99 4.23 10.87
CA GLU A 228 7.53 5.57 10.47
C GLU A 228 7.40 6.53 11.65
N THR A 229 7.97 7.74 11.51
CA THR A 229 8.04 8.72 12.60
C THR A 229 6.73 9.51 12.75
N ASP A 230 6.09 9.85 11.62
CA ASP A 230 4.91 10.73 11.61
C ASP A 230 3.58 9.98 11.79
N SER A 231 3.65 8.69 12.09
CA SER A 231 2.47 7.86 12.31
C SER A 231 1.84 8.09 13.70
N PRO A 232 0.51 8.02 13.83
CA PRO A 232 -0.18 8.03 15.12
C PRO A 232 0.31 6.97 16.12
N SER A 233 0.84 5.83 15.64
CA SER A 233 1.36 4.75 16.48
C SER A 233 2.81 4.96 16.94
N GLY A 234 3.55 5.89 16.32
CA GLY A 234 5.00 6.04 16.50
C GLY A 234 5.79 4.80 16.08
N ARG A 235 7.09 4.76 16.35
CA ARG A 235 7.99 3.66 15.92
C ARG A 235 8.09 2.56 16.97
N TRP A 236 8.06 1.30 16.53
CA TRP A 236 8.01 0.15 17.43
C TRP A 236 8.52 -1.16 16.80
N ILE A 237 8.84 -2.11 17.66
CA ILE A 237 9.26 -3.49 17.37
C ILE A 237 8.46 -4.41 18.27
N GLU A 238 7.83 -5.42 17.68
CA GLU A 238 7.12 -6.46 18.41
C GLU A 238 7.95 -7.73 18.47
N ILE A 239 8.01 -8.32 19.66
CA ILE A 239 8.57 -9.65 19.88
C ILE A 239 7.53 -10.59 20.48
N TYR A 240 7.73 -11.88 20.28
CA TYR A 240 6.83 -12.92 20.73
C TYR A 240 7.59 -14.12 21.29
N ASN A 241 7.09 -14.71 22.38
CA ASN A 241 7.58 -15.99 22.87
C ASN A 241 6.79 -17.16 22.23
N PRO A 242 7.35 -17.90 21.27
CA PRO A 242 6.65 -19.02 20.62
C PRO A 242 6.56 -20.29 21.45
N ASN A 243 7.13 -20.30 22.66
CA ASN A 243 7.27 -21.49 23.47
C ASN A 243 6.14 -21.63 24.49
N SER A 244 5.87 -22.87 24.90
CA SER A 244 4.97 -23.20 26.00
C SER A 244 5.61 -23.03 27.38
N PHE A 245 6.79 -22.41 27.46
CA PHE A 245 7.56 -22.16 28.68
C PHE A 245 8.08 -20.70 28.69
N PRO A 246 8.34 -20.11 29.87
CA PRO A 246 8.81 -18.73 29.96
C PRO A 246 10.26 -18.58 29.49
N ILE A 247 10.56 -17.44 28.86
CA ILE A 247 11.91 -17.07 28.43
C ILE A 247 12.53 -16.12 29.46
N CYS A 248 13.77 -16.38 29.90
CA CYS A 248 14.48 -15.46 30.78
C CYS A 248 14.84 -14.16 30.05
N GLU A 249 14.59 -13.00 30.67
CA GLU A 249 14.93 -11.70 30.08
C GLU A 249 16.41 -11.33 30.22
N ASP A 250 17.11 -11.98 31.14
CA ASP A 250 18.51 -11.68 31.40
C ASP A 250 19.39 -11.88 30.16
N GLY A 251 20.19 -10.85 29.86
CA GLY A 251 21.02 -10.77 28.67
C GLY A 251 20.29 -10.60 27.33
N LEU A 252 18.96 -10.45 27.29
CA LEU A 252 18.25 -10.18 26.04
C LEU A 252 18.62 -8.79 25.50
N SER A 253 19.06 -8.76 24.25
CA SER A 253 19.43 -7.53 23.56
C SER A 253 18.99 -7.56 22.12
N ILE A 254 18.82 -6.36 21.55
CA ILE A 254 18.58 -6.17 20.14
C ILE A 254 19.75 -5.39 19.53
N GLU A 255 20.20 -5.80 18.36
CA GLU A 255 21.21 -5.10 17.58
C GLU A 255 20.60 -4.58 16.29
N LEU A 256 20.87 -3.30 16.02
CA LEU A 256 20.49 -2.63 14.80
C LEU A 256 21.70 -1.84 14.28
N PHE A 257 22.20 -2.22 13.10
CA PHE A 257 23.40 -1.62 12.46
C PHE A 257 24.60 -1.45 13.42
N GLY A 258 24.94 -2.53 14.14
CA GLY A 258 26.09 -2.57 15.06
C GLY A 258 25.85 -1.86 16.41
N THR A 259 24.67 -1.28 16.64
CA THR A 259 24.29 -0.74 17.95
C THR A 259 23.51 -1.80 18.71
N ARG A 260 24.12 -2.39 19.74
CA ARG A 260 23.50 -3.40 20.60
C ARG A 260 22.94 -2.78 21.87
N ILE A 261 21.69 -3.10 22.16
CA ILE A 261 20.89 -2.45 23.21
C ILE A 261 20.18 -3.53 24.01
N LEU A 262 20.29 -3.46 25.34
CA LEU A 262 19.57 -4.38 26.22
C LEU A 262 18.08 -4.07 26.19
N LEU A 263 17.26 -5.11 26.09
CA LEU A 263 15.82 -4.95 26.24
C LEU A 263 15.51 -4.63 27.72
N PRO A 264 14.64 -3.65 28.01
CA PRO A 264 14.27 -3.35 29.38
C PRO A 264 13.57 -4.56 30.01
N MET A 265 14.06 -4.95 31.19
CA MET A 265 13.45 -6.00 31.99
C MET A 265 12.12 -5.56 32.59
N THR A 266 11.17 -6.48 32.64
CA THR A 266 9.88 -6.30 33.30
C THR A 266 9.84 -7.15 34.57
N THR A 267 9.25 -8.35 34.50
CA THR A 267 9.19 -9.33 35.60
C THR A 267 10.41 -10.24 35.64
N GLY A 268 11.34 -10.09 34.69
CA GLY A 268 12.52 -10.94 34.51
C GLY A 268 12.30 -12.15 33.59
N PHE A 269 11.08 -12.36 33.11
CA PHE A 269 10.75 -13.38 32.12
C PHE A 269 9.64 -12.94 31.16
N ILE A 270 9.65 -13.49 29.94
CA ILE A 270 8.56 -13.39 28.96
C ILE A 270 7.70 -14.65 29.10
N ALA A 271 6.43 -14.50 29.46
CA ALA A 271 5.50 -15.62 29.68
C ALA A 271 5.32 -16.47 28.41
N PRO A 272 4.89 -17.74 28.53
CA PRO A 272 4.54 -18.56 27.37
C PRO A 272 3.51 -17.86 26.48
N PHE A 273 3.80 -17.79 25.18
CA PHE A 273 2.95 -17.13 24.18
C PHE A 273 2.63 -15.66 24.47
N GLU A 274 3.50 -14.97 25.20
CA GLU A 274 3.39 -13.52 25.39
C GLU A 274 3.97 -12.76 24.19
N THR A 275 3.26 -11.70 23.79
CA THR A 275 3.63 -10.70 22.80
C THR A 275 4.01 -9.41 23.51
N ARG A 276 5.09 -8.76 23.07
CA ARG A 276 5.57 -7.50 23.63
C ARG A 276 5.90 -6.48 22.56
N VAL A 277 5.51 -5.24 22.81
CA VAL A 277 5.82 -4.11 21.94
C VAL A 277 6.84 -3.20 22.63
N TYR A 278 8.00 -3.07 22.01
CA TYR A 278 9.04 -2.10 22.38
C TYR A 278 8.91 -0.91 21.45
N ALA A 279 8.81 0.30 21.99
CA ALA A 279 8.57 1.48 21.18
C ALA A 279 9.28 2.72 21.72
N GLU A 280 9.35 3.75 20.89
CA GLU A 280 9.94 5.03 21.30
C GLU A 280 9.07 5.73 22.35
N SER A 281 9.67 6.62 23.14
CA SER A 281 8.97 7.30 24.25
C SER A 281 7.70 8.05 23.80
N SER A 282 7.73 8.67 22.61
CA SER A 282 6.64 9.46 22.01
C SER A 282 5.49 8.64 21.42
N SER A 283 5.65 7.33 21.21
CA SER A 283 4.58 6.48 20.66
C SER A 283 3.31 6.55 21.52
N LYS A 284 2.12 6.48 20.91
CA LYS A 284 0.84 6.43 21.66
C LYS A 284 0.41 5.02 22.07
N LEU A 285 1.12 3.99 21.59
CA LEU A 285 0.83 2.60 21.91
C LEU A 285 1.09 2.29 23.39
N GLU A 286 0.39 1.28 23.90
CA GLU A 286 0.84 0.55 25.08
C GLU A 286 2.20 -0.09 24.72
N LYS A 287 3.24 0.17 25.52
CA LYS A 287 4.61 -0.14 25.14
C LYS A 287 5.57 -0.31 26.32
N LEU A 288 6.66 -1.02 26.06
CA LEU A 288 7.92 -0.89 26.79
C LEU A 288 8.82 0.13 26.08
N VAL A 289 9.29 1.13 26.82
CA VAL A 289 10.16 2.16 26.22
C VAL A 289 11.56 1.59 26.01
N LEU A 290 11.98 1.48 24.75
CA LEU A 290 13.35 1.08 24.40
C LEU A 290 14.19 2.33 24.10
N SER A 291 15.11 2.64 25.00
CA SER A 291 16.06 3.74 24.87
C SER A 291 17.36 3.29 24.19
N GLY A 292 18.11 4.22 23.59
CA GLY A 292 19.40 3.94 22.97
C GLY A 292 19.34 3.45 21.52
N ILE A 293 18.15 3.07 21.01
CA ILE A 293 17.96 2.69 19.61
C ILE A 293 17.79 3.90 18.72
N ARG A 294 18.46 3.88 17.56
CA ARG A 294 18.24 4.85 16.49
C ARG A 294 17.03 4.39 15.67
N TRP A 295 15.82 4.74 16.12
CA TRP A 295 14.57 4.30 15.51
C TRP A 295 14.47 4.54 13.99
N GLY A 296 15.10 5.59 13.45
CA GLY A 296 15.13 5.86 12.01
C GLY A 296 15.90 4.80 11.19
N ASP A 297 16.76 4.01 11.82
CA ASP A 297 17.51 2.94 11.16
C ASP A 297 16.62 1.76 10.77
N LEU A 298 15.40 1.65 11.32
CA LEU A 298 14.41 0.64 10.87
C LEU A 298 14.01 0.80 9.40
N LYS A 299 14.25 1.98 8.80
CA LYS A 299 14.01 2.28 7.38
C LYS A 299 15.18 1.90 6.47
N LYS A 300 16.32 1.49 7.02
CA LYS A 300 17.50 1.14 6.23
C LYS A 300 17.47 -0.33 5.84
N VAL A 301 18.05 -0.65 4.68
CA VAL A 301 18.30 -2.04 4.27
C VAL A 301 19.34 -2.65 5.20
N GLY A 302 19.02 -3.78 5.84
CA GLY A 302 19.89 -4.44 6.80
C GLY A 302 19.14 -5.51 7.59
N ASN A 303 19.63 -5.86 8.78
CA ASN A 303 18.99 -6.82 9.67
C ASN A 303 18.81 -6.21 11.06
N ILE A 304 17.71 -6.56 11.71
CA ILE A 304 17.57 -6.45 13.17
C ILE A 304 17.86 -7.83 13.76
N THR A 305 18.68 -7.89 14.81
CA THR A 305 19.10 -9.17 15.41
C THR A 305 18.80 -9.19 16.89
N LEU A 306 18.01 -10.17 17.34
CA LEU A 306 17.86 -10.50 18.75
C LEU A 306 19.01 -11.39 19.20
N PHE A 307 19.55 -11.10 20.38
CA PHE A 307 20.63 -11.83 20.98
C PHE A 307 20.31 -12.24 22.41
N GLN A 308 20.78 -13.43 22.77
CA GLN A 308 20.91 -13.91 24.13
C GLN A 308 22.21 -14.71 24.24
N SER A 309 22.69 -14.97 25.46
CA SER A 309 23.96 -15.66 25.72
C SER A 309 24.18 -16.97 24.94
N GLN A 310 23.11 -17.64 24.51
CA GLN A 310 23.17 -18.93 23.81
C GLN A 310 22.87 -18.86 22.29
N GLY A 311 22.57 -17.69 21.71
CA GLY A 311 22.28 -17.58 20.28
C GLY A 311 21.83 -16.21 19.79
N SER A 312 21.59 -16.11 18.49
CA SER A 312 21.05 -14.92 17.83
C SER A 312 20.05 -15.27 16.75
N GLN A 313 19.03 -14.42 16.56
CA GLN A 313 18.06 -14.54 15.47
C GLN A 313 17.92 -13.19 14.76
N SER A 314 18.02 -13.20 13.44
CA SER A 314 17.91 -11.99 12.62
C SER A 314 16.61 -11.97 11.82
N LEU A 315 16.02 -10.79 11.69
CA LEU A 315 14.97 -10.48 10.72
C LEU A 315 15.50 -9.40 9.78
N SER A 316 15.41 -9.65 8.47
CA SER A 316 15.80 -8.67 7.47
C SER A 316 14.83 -7.50 7.46
N LEU A 317 15.36 -6.29 7.37
CA LEU A 317 14.61 -5.06 7.24
C LEU A 317 14.36 -4.78 5.75
N PRO A 318 13.18 -4.28 5.39
CA PRO A 318 12.78 -4.12 3.99
C PRO A 318 13.62 -3.07 3.26
N GLY A 319 14.14 -2.08 4.01
CA GLY A 319 14.63 -0.83 3.44
C GLY A 319 13.50 0.01 2.85
N GLY A 320 13.63 1.34 2.98
CA GLY A 320 12.61 2.28 2.51
C GLY A 320 11.64 2.71 3.62
N GLY A 321 10.52 3.30 3.20
CA GLY A 321 9.51 3.85 4.10
C GLY A 321 8.52 2.80 4.61
N TYR A 322 7.73 3.19 5.61
CA TYR A 322 6.57 2.42 6.10
C TYR A 322 5.26 3.17 5.82
N LEU A 323 5.34 4.33 5.17
CA LEU A 323 4.22 5.09 4.63
C LEU A 323 4.20 4.91 3.10
N PHE A 324 3.12 4.33 2.59
CA PHE A 324 2.89 4.11 1.18
C PHE A 324 1.61 4.81 0.75
N GLY A 325 1.75 5.99 0.14
CA GLY A 325 0.61 6.88 -0.10
C GLY A 325 0.07 7.44 1.22
N GLU A 326 -1.13 7.04 1.61
CA GLU A 326 -1.78 7.42 2.88
C GLU A 326 -1.83 6.26 3.89
N GLU A 327 -1.32 5.09 3.50
CA GLU A 327 -1.35 3.86 4.31
C GLU A 327 -0.02 3.70 5.06
N TYR A 328 -0.09 3.54 6.38
CA TYR A 328 1.01 3.10 7.22
C TYR A 328 1.01 1.59 7.32
N ILE A 329 2.06 0.95 6.82
CA ILE A 329 2.13 -0.51 6.69
C ILE A 329 3.35 -0.99 7.47
N SER A 330 3.14 -1.95 8.39
CA SER A 330 4.20 -2.56 9.19
C SER A 330 4.91 -3.69 8.43
N TRP A 331 6.09 -4.07 8.90
CA TRP A 331 6.92 -5.13 8.34
C TRP A 331 6.89 -6.37 9.22
N THR A 332 6.64 -7.53 8.63
CA THR A 332 6.60 -8.83 9.32
C THR A 332 7.63 -9.79 8.72
N SER A 333 7.82 -10.95 9.33
CA SER A 333 8.61 -12.05 8.75
C SER A 333 8.12 -12.52 7.38
N LEU A 334 6.88 -12.23 7.03
CA LEU A 334 6.29 -12.59 5.74
C LEU A 334 6.40 -11.46 4.70
N GLY A 335 6.81 -10.27 5.09
CA GLY A 335 6.75 -9.05 4.28
C GLY A 335 5.92 -7.96 4.96
N PHE A 336 5.57 -6.91 4.24
CA PHE A 336 4.67 -5.90 4.81
C PHE A 336 3.26 -6.47 5.04
N SER A 337 2.59 -5.99 6.08
CA SER A 337 1.22 -6.35 6.44
C SER A 337 0.19 -5.95 5.38
N GLN A 338 -0.97 -6.60 5.42
CA GLN A 338 -2.11 -6.30 4.57
C GLN A 338 -3.04 -5.28 5.25
N CYS A 339 -3.58 -4.35 4.46
CA CYS A 339 -4.59 -3.38 4.89
C CYS A 339 -6.00 -3.98 4.76
N LYS A 340 -6.83 -3.85 5.80
CA LYS A 340 -8.29 -4.04 5.66
C LYS A 340 -8.89 -2.80 4.98
N GLU A 341 -10.07 -2.95 4.35
CA GLU A 341 -10.75 -1.82 3.70
C GLU A 341 -10.89 -0.61 4.65
N ASN A 342 -10.61 0.59 4.14
CA ASN A 342 -10.76 1.87 4.83
C ASN A 342 -9.88 2.06 6.08
N GLN A 343 -8.73 1.37 6.19
CA GLN A 343 -7.77 1.56 7.28
C GLN A 343 -6.49 2.24 6.81
N ALA A 344 -6.15 3.38 7.41
CA ALA A 344 -4.86 4.05 7.20
C ALA A 344 -3.70 3.41 7.98
N LEU A 345 -4.00 2.59 9.00
CA LEU A 345 -3.01 1.86 9.81
C LEU A 345 -3.19 0.37 9.55
N CYS A 346 -2.29 -0.21 8.76
CA CYS A 346 -2.33 -1.62 8.37
C CYS A 346 -1.42 -2.40 9.32
N MET A 347 -1.76 -2.47 10.60
CA MET A 347 -0.89 -3.05 11.63
C MET A 347 -1.71 -3.41 12.86
N ASP A 348 -1.25 -4.38 13.65
CA ASP A 348 -1.96 -4.83 14.87
C ASP A 348 -0.98 -5.01 16.04
N PRO A 349 -0.29 -3.94 16.49
CA PRO A 349 0.73 -4.05 17.53
C PRO A 349 0.14 -4.63 18.83
N GLY A 350 0.83 -5.62 19.38
CA GLY A 350 0.52 -6.25 20.66
C GLY A 350 -0.50 -7.39 20.59
N ARG A 351 -0.99 -7.75 19.39
CA ARG A 351 -1.94 -8.85 19.18
C ARG A 351 -1.32 -9.99 18.39
N GLN A 352 -1.43 -11.19 18.96
CA GLN A 352 -1.07 -12.40 18.22
C GLN A 352 -2.29 -13.02 17.52
N GLU A 353 -2.80 -12.36 16.48
CA GLU A 353 -3.73 -13.01 15.53
C GLU A 353 -2.98 -13.67 14.36
N LYS A 354 -1.71 -13.29 14.11
CA LYS A 354 -1.01 -13.52 12.84
C LYS A 354 -0.07 -14.73 12.75
N ILE A 355 0.21 -15.45 13.85
CA ILE A 355 1.08 -16.65 13.83
C ILE A 355 0.26 -17.96 13.92
N LEU A 356 -1.06 -17.87 13.97
CA LEU A 356 -1.87 -19.00 13.54
C LEU A 356 -1.58 -19.17 12.06
N LYS A 357 -0.89 -20.26 11.71
CA LYS A 357 -0.58 -20.74 10.35
C LYS A 357 -1.35 -19.92 9.33
N SER A 358 -0.65 -19.11 8.55
CA SER A 358 -1.29 -18.62 7.34
C SER A 358 -1.60 -19.88 6.52
N ASP A 359 -2.79 -20.42 6.68
CA ASP A 359 -3.47 -21.20 5.67
C ASP A 359 -3.72 -20.19 4.53
N ARG A 360 -2.62 -19.72 3.92
CA ARG A 360 -2.70 -18.99 2.67
C ARG A 360 -3.33 -19.98 1.73
N LYS A 361 -4.58 -19.69 1.38
CA LYS A 361 -5.35 -20.51 0.47
C LYS A 361 -4.64 -20.63 -0.89
N TYR A 362 -3.78 -19.64 -1.22
CA TYR A 362 -3.08 -19.52 -2.49
C TYR A 362 -1.58 -19.18 -2.30
N PRO A 363 -0.72 -19.62 -3.22
CA PRO A 363 0.70 -19.23 -3.23
C PRO A 363 0.88 -17.73 -3.53
N ILE A 364 2.04 -17.18 -3.15
CA ILE A 364 2.44 -15.83 -3.58
C ILE A 364 2.63 -15.85 -5.11
N CYS A 365 2.18 -14.81 -5.78
CA CYS A 365 2.43 -14.66 -7.21
C CYS A 365 3.94 -14.62 -7.52
N ASP A 366 4.41 -15.48 -8.41
CA ASP A 366 5.77 -15.40 -8.92
C ASP A 366 5.92 -14.16 -9.80
N VAL A 367 6.95 -13.36 -9.56
CA VAL A 367 7.24 -12.19 -10.40
C VAL A 367 7.43 -12.60 -11.87
N ASP A 368 7.93 -13.81 -12.14
CA ASP A 368 8.16 -14.28 -13.51
C ASP A 368 6.85 -14.53 -14.26
N SER A 369 5.75 -14.82 -13.56
CA SER A 369 4.42 -15.03 -14.15
C SER A 369 3.65 -13.73 -14.40
N ILE A 370 4.28 -12.57 -14.27
CA ILE A 370 3.65 -11.26 -14.44
C ILE A 370 4.34 -10.48 -15.55
N GLN A 371 3.55 -9.90 -16.44
CA GLN A 371 4.01 -9.00 -17.50
C GLN A 371 3.37 -7.63 -17.34
N LEU A 372 4.05 -6.61 -17.85
CA LEU A 372 3.47 -5.28 -18.02
C LEU A 372 2.61 -5.31 -19.30
N GLU A 373 1.37 -4.85 -19.20
CA GLU A 373 0.43 -4.76 -20.33
C GLU A 373 0.33 -3.31 -20.81
N GLU A 374 0.10 -2.38 -19.89
CA GLU A 374 -0.04 -0.96 -20.21
C GLU A 374 0.59 -0.09 -19.12
N ALA A 375 1.17 1.04 -19.50
CA ALA A 375 1.66 2.07 -18.60
C ALA A 375 1.21 3.44 -19.10
N ASN A 376 0.57 4.21 -18.22
CA ASN A 376 0.25 5.61 -18.47
C ASN A 376 1.14 6.52 -17.59
N PRO A 377 2.22 7.10 -18.15
CA PRO A 377 3.14 7.93 -17.39
C PRO A 377 2.73 9.40 -17.28
N ILE A 378 1.68 9.83 -17.98
CA ILE A 378 1.33 11.25 -18.12
C ILE A 378 0.18 11.65 -17.19
N GLY A 379 -0.83 10.79 -17.07
CA GLY A 379 -2.14 11.08 -16.50
C GLY A 379 -3.24 10.95 -17.55
N LEU A 380 -4.48 11.29 -17.19
CA LEU A 380 -5.63 11.25 -18.09
C LEU A 380 -6.32 12.61 -18.16
N LYS A 381 -6.96 12.91 -19.29
CA LYS A 381 -7.79 14.10 -19.49
C LYS A 381 -9.14 13.92 -18.79
N GLN A 382 -9.60 14.98 -18.13
CA GLN A 382 -10.95 15.11 -17.59
C GLN A 382 -11.50 16.47 -18.02
N GLY A 383 -12.42 16.48 -18.99
CA GLY A 383 -12.86 17.71 -19.66
C GLY A 383 -11.68 18.43 -20.34
N SER A 384 -11.36 19.65 -19.93
CA SER A 384 -10.23 20.45 -20.45
C SER A 384 -8.95 20.34 -19.62
N ILE A 385 -8.94 19.52 -18.56
CA ILE A 385 -7.84 19.47 -17.59
C ILE A 385 -7.12 18.12 -17.67
N LEU A 386 -5.79 18.15 -17.78
CA LEU A 386 -4.96 16.95 -17.62
C LEU A 386 -4.74 16.62 -16.14
N ARG A 387 -5.26 15.47 -15.70
CA ARG A 387 -5.09 14.91 -14.35
C ARG A 387 -3.80 14.10 -14.27
N SER A 388 -2.69 14.80 -14.00
CA SER A 388 -1.37 14.16 -13.83
C SER A 388 -1.28 13.19 -12.62
N ASP A 389 -2.26 13.23 -11.73
CA ASP A 389 -2.45 12.29 -10.61
C ASP A 389 -3.14 10.99 -11.04
N TRP A 390 -3.76 10.93 -12.22
CA TRP A 390 -4.46 9.75 -12.77
C TRP A 390 -3.53 8.88 -13.62
N LYS A 391 -2.31 8.64 -13.13
CA LYS A 391 -1.36 7.71 -13.73
C LYS A 391 -1.67 6.28 -13.30
N TYR A 392 -1.35 5.31 -14.15
CA TYR A 392 -1.58 3.90 -13.83
C TYR A 392 -0.61 2.95 -14.55
N LEU A 393 -0.61 1.71 -14.07
CA LEU A 393 0.04 0.54 -14.64
C LEU A 393 -0.95 -0.62 -14.67
N ASP A 394 -0.97 -1.35 -15.78
CA ASP A 394 -1.69 -2.60 -15.90
C ASP A 394 -0.70 -3.76 -15.93
N LEU A 395 -0.87 -4.68 -14.99
CA LEU A 395 -0.10 -5.90 -14.92
C LEU A 395 -0.97 -7.05 -15.40
N LEU A 396 -0.43 -7.90 -16.27
CA LEU A 396 -1.09 -9.11 -16.75
C LEU A 396 -0.47 -10.32 -16.04
N HIS A 397 -1.32 -11.15 -15.43
CA HIS A 397 -0.89 -12.43 -14.88
C HIS A 397 -0.93 -13.51 -15.97
N ILE A 398 0.24 -14.00 -16.38
CA ILE A 398 0.43 -15.03 -17.41
C ILE A 398 0.71 -16.43 -16.82
N GLY A 399 0.67 -16.57 -15.49
CA GLY A 399 0.85 -17.85 -14.81
C GLY A 399 -0.31 -18.81 -15.05
N LEU A 400 -0.11 -20.07 -14.67
CA LEU A 400 -1.10 -21.13 -14.86
C LEU A 400 -2.01 -21.34 -13.64
N GLU A 401 -1.62 -20.83 -12.47
CA GLU A 401 -2.30 -21.06 -11.20
C GLU A 401 -2.75 -19.75 -10.55
N GLU A 402 -3.85 -19.79 -9.81
CA GLU A 402 -4.31 -18.65 -9.01
C GLU A 402 -3.30 -18.29 -7.91
N CYS A 403 -3.05 -17.00 -7.68
CA CYS A 403 -2.04 -16.54 -6.73
C CYS A 403 -2.44 -15.26 -5.97
N ASP A 404 -1.74 -14.97 -4.87
CA ASP A 404 -1.88 -13.76 -4.05
C ASP A 404 -0.79 -12.73 -4.38
N PRO A 405 -1.12 -11.55 -4.96
CA PRO A 405 -0.14 -10.51 -5.27
C PRO A 405 0.19 -9.59 -4.09
N SER A 406 -0.38 -9.80 -2.90
CA SER A 406 -0.20 -8.90 -1.75
C SER A 406 1.26 -8.72 -1.33
N PHE A 407 2.15 -9.66 -1.67
CA PHE A 407 3.58 -9.58 -1.36
C PHE A 407 4.40 -8.85 -2.42
N LEU A 408 3.79 -8.51 -3.54
CA LEU A 408 4.45 -7.79 -4.62
C LEU A 408 4.50 -6.30 -4.33
N GLN A 409 5.53 -5.66 -4.86
CA GLN A 409 5.71 -4.21 -4.85
C GLN A 409 6.18 -3.74 -6.21
N ILE A 410 5.52 -2.72 -6.71
CA ILE A 410 5.95 -1.99 -7.91
C ILE A 410 7.01 -0.98 -7.52
N GLN A 411 8.06 -0.94 -8.33
CA GLN A 411 9.04 0.13 -8.37
C GLN A 411 9.04 0.76 -9.77
N TRP A 412 8.61 2.02 -9.86
CA TRP A 412 8.64 2.83 -11.08
C TRP A 412 9.56 4.04 -10.86
N GLY A 413 10.81 3.93 -11.32
CA GLY A 413 11.87 4.86 -10.97
C GLY A 413 12.09 4.91 -9.45
N ASN A 414 11.82 6.08 -8.87
CA ASN A 414 11.90 6.31 -7.42
C ASN A 414 10.56 6.05 -6.69
N VAL A 415 9.47 5.82 -7.42
CA VAL A 415 8.17 5.52 -6.84
C VAL A 415 8.13 4.05 -6.44
N GLN A 416 7.79 3.78 -5.19
CA GLN A 416 7.69 2.44 -4.64
C GLN A 416 6.30 2.26 -4.02
N GLN A 417 5.52 1.31 -4.53
CA GLN A 417 4.14 1.10 -4.11
C GLN A 417 3.86 -0.41 -3.95
N PRO A 418 3.39 -0.86 -2.78
CA PRO A 418 3.01 -2.26 -2.59
C PRO A 418 1.75 -2.57 -3.39
N ILE A 419 1.47 -3.82 -3.70
CA ILE A 419 0.18 -4.21 -4.30
C ILE A 419 -0.78 -4.59 -3.17
N SER A 420 -1.88 -3.84 -3.02
CA SER A 420 -2.99 -4.23 -2.14
C SER A 420 -4.05 -4.89 -2.98
N TYR A 421 -4.33 -6.15 -2.72
CA TYR A 421 -5.32 -6.94 -3.45
C TYR A 421 -6.00 -7.89 -2.46
N GLN A 422 -7.32 -7.86 -2.41
CA GLN A 422 -8.08 -8.64 -1.42
C GLN A 422 -8.65 -9.95 -2.00
N GLU A 423 -8.70 -10.05 -3.32
CA GLU A 423 -9.14 -11.24 -4.04
C GLU A 423 -7.95 -12.10 -4.46
N VAL A 424 -8.23 -13.18 -5.18
CA VAL A 424 -7.19 -14.03 -5.79
C VAL A 424 -6.96 -13.59 -7.23
N TRP A 425 -5.69 -13.49 -7.64
CA TRP A 425 -5.36 -13.10 -9.00
C TRP A 425 -5.31 -14.33 -9.91
N LYS A 426 -6.20 -14.35 -10.90
CA LYS A 426 -6.38 -15.49 -11.81
C LYS A 426 -5.52 -15.38 -13.06
N PRO A 427 -5.15 -16.50 -13.69
CA PRO A 427 -4.53 -16.51 -15.01
C PRO A 427 -5.30 -15.65 -16.04
N GLY A 428 -4.59 -14.84 -16.81
CA GLY A 428 -5.13 -13.99 -17.87
C GLY A 428 -5.82 -12.70 -17.39
N GLN A 429 -5.90 -12.47 -16.07
CA GLN A 429 -6.53 -11.29 -15.49
C GLN A 429 -5.54 -10.13 -15.41
N ILE A 430 -6.03 -8.92 -15.68
CA ILE A 430 -5.26 -7.67 -15.50
C ILE A 430 -5.52 -7.11 -14.12
N LEU A 431 -4.47 -6.69 -13.43
CA LEU A 431 -4.52 -5.89 -12.22
C LEU A 431 -4.03 -4.48 -12.52
N THR A 432 -4.92 -3.49 -12.36
CA THR A 432 -4.61 -2.08 -12.57
C THR A 432 -4.15 -1.44 -11.27
N LEU A 433 -3.01 -0.76 -11.28
CA LEU A 433 -2.49 0.01 -10.16
C LEU A 433 -2.42 1.49 -10.53
N GLY A 434 -3.04 2.38 -9.76
CA GLY A 434 -2.95 3.81 -10.08
C GLY A 434 -3.93 4.70 -9.35
N GLY A 435 -3.99 5.96 -9.78
CA GLY A 435 -4.84 7.01 -9.18
C GLY A 435 -6.24 7.12 -9.79
N LEU A 436 -6.77 6.03 -10.37
CA LEU A 436 -8.02 6.04 -11.16
C LEU A 436 -9.25 5.93 -10.27
N VAL A 437 -9.78 7.08 -9.82
CA VAL A 437 -10.92 7.15 -8.89
C VAL A 437 -12.16 6.40 -9.41
N PHE A 438 -12.40 6.39 -10.71
CA PHE A 438 -13.54 5.71 -11.34
C PHE A 438 -13.39 4.16 -11.37
N LEU A 439 -12.23 3.61 -11.00
CA LEU A 439 -12.00 2.17 -10.86
C LEU A 439 -11.98 1.69 -9.40
N LEU A 440 -12.26 2.56 -8.42
CA LEU A 440 -12.24 2.17 -7.00
C LEU A 440 -13.18 1.01 -6.65
N SER A 441 -14.26 0.81 -7.42
CA SER A 441 -15.19 -0.31 -7.26
C SER A 441 -14.83 -1.55 -8.09
N SER A 442 -13.74 -1.50 -8.86
CA SER A 442 -13.28 -2.64 -9.66
C SER A 442 -12.57 -3.65 -8.76
N PRO A 443 -12.91 -4.95 -8.83
CA PRO A 443 -12.22 -5.99 -8.05
C PRO A 443 -10.76 -6.14 -8.46
N ASN A 444 -10.36 -5.59 -9.62
CA ASN A 444 -9.04 -5.72 -10.23
C ASN A 444 -8.23 -4.43 -10.18
N PHE A 445 -8.48 -3.62 -9.16
CA PHE A 445 -7.86 -2.31 -9.02
C PHE A 445 -7.19 -2.15 -7.66
N SER A 446 -5.96 -1.65 -7.68
CA SER A 446 -5.21 -1.27 -6.49
C SER A 446 -4.93 0.23 -6.54
N TYR A 447 -5.59 1.01 -5.70
CA TYR A 447 -5.38 2.45 -5.66
C TYR A 447 -3.96 2.79 -5.22
N ARG A 448 -3.20 3.50 -6.05
CA ARG A 448 -1.81 3.93 -5.80
C ARG A 448 -1.49 5.29 -6.36
N ASN A 449 -0.74 6.08 -5.59
CA ASN A 449 -0.24 7.35 -6.06
C ASN A 449 1.06 7.15 -6.87
N LEU A 450 0.94 7.31 -8.19
CA LEU A 450 2.04 7.19 -9.14
C LEU A 450 2.47 8.55 -9.73
N ARG A 451 2.04 9.68 -9.13
CA ARG A 451 2.21 11.03 -9.69
C ARG A 451 3.66 11.37 -10.09
N SER A 452 4.64 10.92 -9.31
CA SER A 452 6.06 11.22 -9.54
C SER A 452 6.74 10.34 -10.60
N ALA A 453 6.07 9.30 -11.10
CA ALA A 453 6.62 8.43 -12.14
C ALA A 453 6.69 9.11 -13.50
N LYS A 454 7.70 8.76 -14.31
CA LYS A 454 7.93 9.36 -15.65
C LYS A 454 8.02 8.29 -16.74
N ALA A 455 7.78 8.71 -17.98
CA ALA A 455 7.77 7.84 -19.14
C ALA A 455 9.11 7.11 -19.39
N GLY A 456 10.25 7.69 -19.00
CA GLY A 456 11.57 7.06 -19.18
C GLY A 456 12.10 6.33 -17.93
N ASP A 457 11.30 6.24 -16.86
CA ASP A 457 11.73 5.57 -15.64
C ASP A 457 11.57 4.04 -15.78
N PRO A 458 12.53 3.24 -15.28
CA PRO A 458 12.40 1.79 -15.30
C PRO A 458 11.26 1.31 -14.41
N ILE A 459 10.56 0.26 -14.84
CA ILE A 459 9.47 -0.39 -14.13
C ILE A 459 9.91 -1.79 -13.73
N SER A 460 9.79 -2.11 -12.44
CA SER A 460 10.16 -3.42 -11.91
C SER A 460 9.20 -3.86 -10.82
N LEU A 461 9.13 -5.18 -10.65
CA LEU A 461 8.34 -5.85 -9.64
C LEU A 461 9.29 -6.52 -8.64
N LEU A 462 9.04 -6.30 -7.36
CA LEU A 462 9.76 -6.93 -6.26
C LEU A 462 8.81 -7.87 -5.53
N ASP A 463 9.16 -9.15 -5.46
CA ASP A 463 8.61 -10.05 -4.46
C ASP A 463 9.29 -9.74 -3.13
N ARG A 464 8.53 -9.16 -2.20
CA ARG A 464 9.04 -8.72 -0.91
C ARG A 464 9.31 -9.88 0.04
N SER A 465 8.79 -11.07 -0.24
CA SER A 465 9.01 -12.25 0.60
C SER A 465 10.35 -12.94 0.30
N SER A 466 10.70 -13.05 -0.98
CA SER A 466 11.95 -13.69 -1.43
C SER A 466 13.07 -12.69 -1.75
N GLY A 467 12.74 -11.41 -1.93
CA GLY A 467 13.65 -10.39 -2.44
C GLY A 467 13.89 -10.48 -3.96
N LYS A 468 13.22 -11.40 -4.66
CA LYS A 468 13.35 -11.58 -6.11
C LYS A 468 12.78 -10.36 -6.83
N LYS A 469 13.57 -9.79 -7.73
CA LYS A 469 13.19 -8.62 -8.53
C LYS A 469 13.14 -8.97 -10.01
N LYS A 470 12.03 -8.65 -10.68
CA LYS A 470 11.88 -8.71 -12.15
C LYS A 470 11.82 -7.30 -12.72
N VAL A 471 12.66 -7.01 -13.70
CA VAL A 471 12.51 -5.78 -14.49
C VAL A 471 11.42 -6.05 -15.53
N LEU A 472 10.33 -5.29 -15.46
CA LEU A 472 9.24 -5.38 -16.42
C LEU A 472 9.52 -4.50 -17.65
N TRP A 473 10.17 -3.36 -17.44
CA TRP A 473 10.68 -2.49 -18.48
C TRP A 473 11.86 -1.66 -17.98
N ASP A 474 12.87 -1.44 -18.81
CA ASP A 474 14.07 -0.69 -18.44
C ASP A 474 13.96 0.83 -18.69
N GLY A 475 12.81 1.30 -19.16
CA GLY A 475 12.56 2.71 -19.48
C GLY A 475 13.08 3.14 -20.86
N ILE A 476 13.68 2.22 -21.63
CA ILE A 476 14.23 2.51 -22.96
C ILE A 476 13.28 2.01 -24.04
N TRP A 477 12.95 2.89 -24.98
CA TRP A 477 12.19 2.51 -26.16
C TRP A 477 13.11 2.02 -27.27
N ARG A 478 12.96 0.77 -27.69
CA ARG A 478 13.75 0.18 -28.77
C ARG A 478 12.88 -0.01 -30.01
N THR A 479 13.31 0.56 -31.12
CA THR A 479 12.71 0.37 -32.46
C THR A 479 13.66 -0.45 -33.32
N THR A 480 13.19 -0.96 -34.46
CA THR A 480 14.06 -1.69 -35.41
C THR A 480 15.20 -0.85 -35.97
N VAL A 481 15.06 0.48 -35.94
CA VAL A 481 16.07 1.42 -36.44
C VAL A 481 16.90 2.07 -35.32
N GLY A 482 16.71 1.69 -34.05
CA GLY A 482 17.47 2.17 -32.91
C GLY A 482 16.61 2.73 -31.77
N ILE A 483 17.24 3.48 -30.86
CA ILE A 483 16.56 4.13 -29.74
C ILE A 483 16.17 5.56 -30.18
N PRO A 484 14.88 5.95 -30.11
CA PRO A 484 14.47 7.32 -30.40
C PRO A 484 15.09 8.31 -29.40
N ASP A 485 15.50 9.49 -29.87
CA ASP A 485 16.03 10.54 -28.98
C ASP A 485 14.94 11.13 -28.10
N ARG A 486 13.70 11.19 -28.61
CA ARG A 486 12.53 11.75 -27.94
C ARG A 486 11.26 10.96 -28.24
N ILE A 487 10.34 10.94 -27.27
CA ILE A 487 9.05 10.25 -27.35
C ILE A 487 7.96 11.26 -26.99
N VAL A 488 6.94 11.36 -27.83
CA VAL A 488 5.81 12.28 -27.64
C VAL A 488 4.56 11.48 -27.28
N LEU A 489 3.93 11.83 -26.16
CA LEU A 489 2.73 11.14 -25.63
C LEU A 489 1.63 12.10 -25.18
N GLU A 490 1.81 13.41 -25.38
CA GLU A 490 0.88 14.45 -24.92
C GLU A 490 0.60 15.43 -26.06
N LYS A 491 -0.68 15.79 -26.24
CA LYS A 491 -1.12 16.88 -27.12
C LYS A 491 -1.28 18.18 -26.32
N THR A 492 -1.24 19.31 -27.02
CA THR A 492 -1.41 20.64 -26.43
C THR A 492 -2.77 20.88 -25.79
N ASP A 493 -3.80 20.12 -26.16
CA ASP A 493 -5.14 20.16 -25.59
C ASP A 493 -5.32 19.22 -24.38
N GLY A 494 -4.23 18.63 -23.89
CA GLY A 494 -4.22 17.68 -22.76
C GLY A 494 -4.59 16.25 -23.12
N SER A 495 -4.89 15.94 -24.40
CA SER A 495 -5.09 14.56 -24.83
C SER A 495 -3.77 13.79 -24.78
N VAL A 496 -3.82 12.51 -24.41
CA VAL A 496 -2.60 11.70 -24.14
C VAL A 496 -2.64 10.36 -24.84
N ALA A 497 -1.48 9.71 -24.94
CA ALA A 497 -1.34 8.31 -25.33
C ALA A 497 -0.60 7.53 -24.24
N SER A 498 -1.12 6.36 -23.89
CA SER A 498 -0.43 5.41 -23.04
C SER A 498 0.62 4.61 -23.81
N ILE A 499 1.46 3.91 -23.06
CA ILE A 499 2.43 2.95 -23.57
C ILE A 499 1.84 1.57 -23.37
N CYS A 500 1.76 0.80 -24.44
CA CYS A 500 1.20 -0.54 -24.44
C CYS A 500 2.32 -1.54 -24.75
N PHE A 501 2.31 -2.72 -24.16
CA PHE A 501 3.42 -3.67 -24.24
C PHE A 501 2.98 -4.95 -24.94
N MET A 502 3.67 -5.29 -26.02
CA MET A 502 3.43 -6.50 -26.79
C MET A 502 4.73 -7.27 -26.93
N ASP A 503 4.74 -8.53 -26.49
CA ASP A 503 5.94 -9.36 -26.41
C ASP A 503 7.09 -8.60 -25.71
N GLU A 504 6.75 -7.96 -24.58
CA GLU A 504 7.65 -7.13 -23.75
C GLU A 504 8.24 -5.90 -24.45
N SER A 505 7.80 -5.60 -25.68
CA SER A 505 8.23 -4.44 -26.45
C SER A 505 7.24 -3.27 -26.32
N PRO A 506 7.70 -2.06 -25.98
CA PRO A 506 6.82 -0.91 -25.84
C PRO A 506 6.32 -0.43 -27.20
N ARG A 507 5.04 -0.08 -27.25
CA ARG A 507 4.33 0.47 -28.41
C ARG A 507 3.45 1.63 -27.95
N ILE A 508 3.21 2.59 -28.84
CA ILE A 508 2.26 3.66 -28.55
C ILE A 508 0.86 3.06 -28.66
N HIS A 509 0.03 3.31 -27.64
CA HIS A 509 -1.33 2.79 -27.61
C HIS A 509 -2.14 3.24 -28.83
N ALA A 510 -2.81 2.29 -29.46
CA ALA A 510 -3.71 2.53 -30.58
C ALA A 510 -4.87 3.43 -30.16
N ARG A 511 -5.47 4.16 -31.11
CA ARG A 511 -6.74 4.80 -30.82
C ARG A 511 -7.84 3.73 -30.80
N ILE A 512 -8.60 3.67 -29.71
CA ILE A 512 -9.77 2.81 -29.58
C ILE A 512 -10.93 3.50 -30.26
N ASP A 513 -11.45 2.91 -31.34
CA ASP A 513 -12.70 3.34 -31.95
C ASP A 513 -13.87 2.56 -31.32
N LEU A 514 -14.67 3.27 -30.53
CA LEU A 514 -15.84 2.71 -29.85
C LEU A 514 -17.02 2.48 -30.82
N THR A 515 -16.94 2.95 -32.07
CA THR A 515 -18.02 2.86 -33.07
C THR A 515 -17.92 1.66 -34.02
N GLU A 516 -16.72 1.17 -34.32
CA GLU A 516 -16.50 0.00 -35.20
C GLU A 516 -16.31 -1.34 -34.44
N SER A 517 -16.22 -1.29 -33.12
CA SER A 517 -15.83 -2.44 -32.27
C SER A 517 -16.98 -3.43 -31.98
N TYR A 518 -17.54 -4.09 -33.00
CA TYR A 518 -18.62 -5.10 -32.83
C TYR A 518 -18.23 -6.34 -31.98
N GLY A 519 -16.95 -6.53 -31.64
CA GLY A 519 -16.48 -7.64 -30.77
C GLY A 519 -16.01 -7.24 -29.37
N ILE A 520 -15.53 -6.00 -29.19
CA ILE A 520 -15.00 -5.49 -27.90
C ILE A 520 -16.16 -4.92 -27.05
N SER A 521 -17.27 -4.53 -27.68
CA SER A 521 -18.43 -3.95 -26.99
C SER A 521 -18.98 -4.88 -25.90
N SER A 522 -18.98 -6.19 -26.06
CA SER A 522 -19.57 -7.10 -25.06
C SER A 522 -18.78 -7.21 -23.75
N GLN A 523 -17.45 -7.01 -23.77
CA GLN A 523 -16.63 -6.92 -22.56
C GLN A 523 -16.64 -5.51 -21.97
N LEU A 524 -16.59 -4.48 -22.82
CA LEU A 524 -16.70 -3.07 -22.42
C LEU A 524 -18.07 -2.73 -21.81
N ASP A 525 -19.16 -3.24 -22.37
CA ASP A 525 -20.54 -3.00 -21.91
C ASP A 525 -20.83 -3.70 -20.58
N ARG A 526 -20.12 -4.80 -20.25
CA ARG A 526 -20.22 -5.46 -18.93
C ARG A 526 -19.41 -4.79 -17.84
N ILE A 527 -18.26 -4.17 -18.17
CA ILE A 527 -17.37 -3.52 -17.20
C ILE A 527 -17.81 -2.08 -16.90
N TYR A 528 -18.42 -1.36 -17.86
CA TYR A 528 -18.59 0.11 -17.77
C TYR A 528 -20.03 0.60 -17.90
N SER A 529 -20.97 -0.09 -17.24
CA SER A 529 -22.40 0.22 -17.32
C SER A 529 -22.82 1.51 -16.61
N ASN A 530 -21.96 2.16 -15.79
CA ASN A 530 -22.24 3.47 -15.20
C ASN A 530 -20.94 4.24 -14.91
N SER A 531 -20.88 5.52 -15.32
CA SER A 531 -19.79 6.52 -15.15
C SER A 531 -18.55 6.44 -16.06
N SER A 532 -17.93 5.28 -16.22
CA SER A 532 -16.57 5.11 -16.79
C SER A 532 -16.43 5.21 -18.33
N ARG A 533 -17.55 5.19 -19.06
CA ARG A 533 -17.56 5.33 -20.53
C ARG A 533 -17.11 6.73 -20.99
N LYS A 534 -17.32 7.75 -20.14
CA LYS A 534 -16.98 9.13 -20.48
C LYS A 534 -15.47 9.35 -20.49
N GLU A 535 -14.76 8.80 -19.51
CA GLU A 535 -13.30 8.91 -19.40
C GLU A 535 -12.59 8.21 -20.56
N LEU A 536 -13.08 7.07 -21.03
CA LEU A 536 -12.57 6.37 -22.21
C LEU A 536 -12.81 7.14 -23.51
N ILE A 537 -13.97 7.82 -23.64
CA ILE A 537 -14.24 8.71 -24.79
C ILE A 537 -13.29 9.92 -24.78
N GLU A 538 -13.02 10.50 -23.61
CA GLU A 538 -12.10 11.62 -23.44
C GLU A 538 -10.62 11.20 -23.60
N ASN A 539 -10.31 9.91 -23.45
CA ASN A 539 -8.96 9.35 -23.53
C ASN A 539 -8.91 8.10 -24.43
N PRO A 540 -9.05 8.24 -25.75
CA PRO A 540 -9.21 7.08 -26.64
C PRO A 540 -7.91 6.27 -26.86
N ARG A 541 -6.77 6.68 -26.30
CA ARG A 541 -5.48 5.97 -26.42
C ARG A 541 -5.01 5.39 -25.08
N THR A 542 -5.95 4.84 -24.33
CA THR A 542 -5.72 4.22 -23.03
C THR A 542 -6.76 3.12 -22.79
N SER A 543 -6.41 2.05 -22.06
CA SER A 543 -7.34 0.95 -21.79
C SER A 543 -7.21 0.32 -20.40
N PRO A 544 -7.36 1.09 -19.31
CA PRO A 544 -7.08 0.60 -17.97
C PRO A 544 -7.93 -0.62 -17.61
N GLY A 545 -7.27 -1.74 -17.32
CA GLY A 545 -7.88 -3.01 -16.93
C GLY A 545 -8.31 -3.88 -18.11
N ILE A 546 -7.97 -3.51 -19.35
CA ILE A 546 -8.41 -4.20 -20.56
C ILE A 546 -7.20 -4.52 -21.45
N LYS A 547 -7.15 -5.74 -21.96
CA LYS A 547 -6.15 -6.12 -22.95
C LYS A 547 -6.53 -5.56 -24.31
N THR A 548 -5.91 -4.46 -24.74
CA THR A 548 -6.20 -3.85 -26.06
C THR A 548 -4.96 -3.62 -26.94
N CYS A 549 -3.77 -4.06 -26.49
CA CYS A 549 -2.57 -4.11 -27.31
C CYS A 549 -2.81 -4.99 -28.55
N THR A 550 -3.21 -4.41 -29.67
CA THR A 550 -3.48 -5.13 -30.92
C THR A 550 -2.58 -4.62 -32.05
N ASN A 551 -2.24 -5.53 -32.95
CA ASN A 551 -1.49 -5.22 -34.16
C ASN A 551 -2.40 -4.51 -35.16
N SER A 552 -1.92 -3.42 -35.76
CA SER A 552 -2.40 -3.04 -37.09
C SER A 552 -1.96 -4.13 -38.06
N ILE A 553 -2.92 -4.85 -38.64
CA ILE A 553 -2.65 -5.97 -39.57
C ILE A 553 -2.31 -5.44 -40.98
N ALA A 554 -2.59 -4.17 -41.26
CA ALA A 554 -2.31 -3.55 -42.55
C ALA A 554 -1.06 -2.65 -42.47
N PRO A 555 -0.12 -2.74 -43.43
CA PRO A 555 0.97 -1.78 -43.54
C PRO A 555 0.38 -0.38 -43.70
N GLY A 556 0.80 0.52 -42.81
CA GLY A 556 0.42 1.93 -42.91
C GLY A 556 1.20 2.64 -44.00
N HIS A 557 0.56 3.51 -44.77
CA HIS A 557 1.26 4.48 -45.61
C HIS A 557 0.95 5.89 -45.10
N VAL A 558 1.91 6.45 -44.36
CA VAL A 558 1.86 7.84 -43.87
C VAL A 558 2.73 8.71 -44.75
N LYS A 559 2.22 9.88 -45.14
CA LYS A 559 2.96 10.88 -45.90
C LYS A 559 2.99 12.21 -45.15
N PHE A 560 4.02 13.01 -45.37
CA PHE A 560 3.96 14.43 -45.01
C PHE A 560 2.84 15.10 -45.84
N SER A 561 2.08 16.02 -45.25
CA SER A 561 1.09 16.82 -45.99
C SER A 561 1.47 18.29 -45.99
N GLU A 562 1.96 18.80 -44.86
CA GLU A 562 2.43 20.18 -44.73
C GLU A 562 3.65 20.29 -43.81
N VAL A 563 4.58 21.19 -44.13
CA VAL A 563 5.82 21.43 -43.38
C VAL A 563 6.06 22.93 -43.21
N SER A 564 6.09 23.38 -41.95
CA SER A 564 6.51 24.73 -41.57
C SER A 564 7.84 24.68 -40.82
N TRP A 565 8.96 24.80 -41.53
CA TRP A 565 10.30 24.77 -40.91
C TRP A 565 10.78 26.14 -40.43
N MET A 566 10.14 27.22 -40.89
CA MET A 566 10.52 28.60 -40.59
C MET A 566 9.74 29.21 -39.42
N GLY A 567 8.58 28.65 -39.06
CA GLY A 567 7.67 29.18 -38.04
C GLY A 567 6.86 30.37 -38.56
N SER A 568 6.49 31.29 -37.66
CA SER A 568 5.57 32.40 -37.97
C SER A 568 6.15 33.77 -37.61
N TYR A 569 5.39 34.83 -37.86
CA TYR A 569 5.62 36.17 -37.32
C TYR A 569 4.36 36.69 -36.62
N GLN A 570 4.53 37.27 -35.42
CA GLN A 570 3.53 38.12 -34.78
C GLN A 570 4.02 39.56 -34.89
N GLY A 571 3.42 40.33 -35.79
CA GLY A 571 3.96 41.62 -36.23
C GLY A 571 5.40 41.48 -36.73
N SER A 572 6.36 42.11 -36.04
CA SER A 572 7.79 42.04 -36.38
C SER A 572 8.55 40.91 -35.69
N ASN A 573 7.93 40.23 -34.72
CA ASN A 573 8.59 39.25 -33.86
C ASN A 573 8.52 37.83 -34.45
N PRO A 574 9.65 37.15 -34.68
CA PRO A 574 9.65 35.78 -35.17
C PRO A 574 9.20 34.79 -34.09
N ILE A 575 8.34 33.84 -34.47
CA ILE A 575 7.85 32.79 -33.58
C ILE A 575 8.38 31.44 -34.08
N ALA A 576 9.42 30.93 -33.41
CA ALA A 576 10.01 29.64 -33.77
C ALA A 576 9.16 28.43 -33.32
N LYS A 577 8.31 28.61 -32.30
CA LYS A 577 7.44 27.54 -31.77
C LYS A 577 6.32 27.13 -32.70
N ASP A 578 6.00 27.96 -33.69
CA ASP A 578 4.98 27.67 -34.72
C ASP A 578 5.54 26.84 -35.87
N ARG A 579 6.76 26.31 -35.72
CA ARG A 579 7.26 25.27 -36.63
C ARG A 579 6.49 24.00 -36.37
N PHE A 580 5.96 23.40 -37.42
CA PHE A 580 5.21 22.16 -37.31
C PHE A 580 5.44 21.24 -38.51
N LEU A 581 5.10 19.97 -38.31
CA LEU A 581 4.95 18.98 -39.35
C LEU A 581 3.54 18.42 -39.30
N GLU A 582 2.98 18.22 -40.48
CA GLU A 582 1.68 17.58 -40.66
C GLU A 582 1.84 16.30 -41.48
N PHE A 583 1.08 15.29 -41.08
CA PHE A 583 1.09 13.99 -41.69
C PHE A 583 -0.33 13.52 -41.99
N VAL A 584 -0.50 12.89 -43.15
CA VAL A 584 -1.72 12.22 -43.56
C VAL A 584 -1.50 10.71 -43.56
N ASN A 585 -2.41 9.98 -42.92
CA ASN A 585 -2.44 8.52 -42.98
C ASN A 585 -3.39 8.10 -44.12
N LEU A 586 -2.85 7.51 -45.20
CA LEU A 586 -3.61 7.27 -46.42
C LEU A 586 -4.22 5.87 -46.48
N GLN A 587 -3.57 4.90 -45.86
CA GLN A 587 -3.97 3.48 -45.87
C GLN A 587 -3.42 2.84 -44.59
N GLY A 588 -4.29 2.27 -43.74
CA GLY A 588 -3.91 1.42 -42.60
C GLY A 588 -4.06 2.04 -41.20
N ASN A 589 -4.00 1.19 -40.18
CA ASN A 589 -4.22 1.54 -38.77
C ASN A 589 -2.88 1.72 -38.01
N SER A 590 -1.86 2.30 -38.66
CA SER A 590 -0.58 2.52 -37.98
C SER A 590 -0.74 3.45 -36.78
N ASN A 591 -0.26 3.01 -35.62
CA ASN A 591 -0.49 3.71 -34.35
C ASN A 591 0.52 4.83 -34.09
N SER A 592 1.70 4.74 -34.71
CA SER A 592 2.84 5.63 -34.47
C SER A 592 3.79 5.67 -35.65
N ALA A 593 4.55 6.76 -35.77
CA ALA A 593 5.65 6.90 -36.70
C ALA A 593 6.93 7.33 -35.98
N LEU A 594 8.08 6.97 -36.55
CA LEU A 594 9.37 7.54 -36.19
C LEU A 594 9.78 8.57 -37.23
N LEU A 595 9.89 9.83 -36.82
CA LEU A 595 10.47 10.90 -37.63
C LEU A 595 11.98 10.92 -37.44
N ARG A 596 12.75 10.89 -38.53
CA ARG A 596 14.18 11.20 -38.54
C ARG A 596 14.45 12.52 -39.25
N ILE A 597 15.12 13.43 -38.56
CA ILE A 597 15.58 14.73 -39.06
C ILE A 597 17.09 14.63 -39.28
N LEU A 598 17.51 14.70 -40.54
CA LEU A 598 18.91 14.71 -40.96
C LEU A 598 19.27 16.15 -41.33
N SER A 599 20.07 16.82 -40.51
CA SER A 599 20.49 18.19 -40.83
C SER A 599 21.63 18.21 -41.84
N GLY A 600 21.74 19.30 -42.60
CA GLY A 600 22.88 19.52 -43.49
C GLY A 600 24.24 19.58 -42.78
N ALA A 601 24.24 19.74 -41.45
CA ALA A 601 25.43 19.69 -40.60
C ALA A 601 25.78 18.27 -40.12
N GLY A 602 25.01 17.25 -40.52
CA GLY A 602 25.21 15.84 -40.17
C GLY A 602 24.59 15.41 -38.84
N THR A 603 23.86 16.29 -38.15
CA THR A 603 23.14 15.91 -36.91
C THR A 603 21.89 15.11 -37.25
N ILE A 604 21.69 14.00 -36.55
CA ILE A 604 20.50 13.17 -36.69
C ILE A 604 19.67 13.31 -35.41
N THR A 605 18.37 13.54 -35.57
CA THR A 605 17.41 13.55 -34.45
C THR A 605 16.24 12.67 -34.80
N SER A 606 15.79 11.87 -33.85
CA SER A 606 14.71 10.91 -34.00
C SER A 606 13.62 11.14 -32.96
N ILE A 607 12.38 11.19 -33.43
CA ILE A 607 11.20 11.50 -32.60
C ILE A 607 10.14 10.44 -32.88
N LEU A 608 9.74 9.72 -31.84
CA LEU A 608 8.62 8.78 -31.90
C LEU A 608 7.34 9.48 -31.45
N PHE A 609 6.27 9.39 -32.25
CA PHE A 609 5.01 10.07 -31.96
C PHE A 609 3.78 9.28 -32.44
N PRO A 610 2.58 9.53 -31.87
CA PRO A 610 1.35 8.84 -32.25
C PRO A 610 0.80 9.35 -33.58
N LEU A 611 0.12 8.48 -34.34
CA LEU A 611 -0.55 8.80 -35.59
C LEU A 611 -2.06 8.73 -35.45
N GLU A 612 -2.78 9.75 -35.87
CA GLU A 612 -4.24 9.75 -35.94
C GLU A 612 -4.73 8.93 -37.16
N ALA A 613 -5.70 8.04 -36.93
CA ALA A 613 -6.25 7.17 -37.98
C ALA A 613 -7.19 7.93 -38.93
N ASP A 614 -8.09 8.75 -38.37
CA ASP A 614 -9.19 9.40 -39.12
C ASP A 614 -8.99 10.92 -39.30
N SER A 615 -7.79 11.43 -38.99
CA SER A 615 -7.50 12.86 -39.08
C SER A 615 -6.02 13.10 -39.32
N LEU A 616 -5.65 14.36 -39.56
CA LEU A 616 -4.25 14.75 -39.74
C LEU A 616 -3.50 14.69 -38.42
N THR A 617 -2.26 14.21 -38.48
CA THR A 617 -1.35 14.21 -37.33
C THR A 617 -0.47 15.43 -37.40
N LEU A 618 -0.43 16.22 -36.32
CA LEU A 618 0.32 17.46 -36.22
C LEU A 618 1.36 17.38 -35.09
N LEU A 619 2.62 17.69 -35.40
CA LEU A 619 3.73 17.68 -34.45
C LEU A 619 4.36 19.07 -34.37
N SER A 620 4.55 19.61 -33.16
CA SER A 620 5.11 20.95 -32.93
C SER A 620 5.79 21.07 -31.56
N GLY A 621 6.42 22.23 -31.31
CA GLY A 621 7.05 22.64 -30.06
C GLY A 621 6.08 22.80 -28.86
N GLY A 622 4.78 22.87 -29.14
CA GLY A 622 3.72 23.11 -28.17
C GLY A 622 2.60 23.93 -28.77
N ILE A 623 1.91 24.72 -27.93
CA ILE A 623 0.82 25.59 -28.38
C ILE A 623 1.40 26.60 -29.39
N SER A 624 0.82 26.60 -30.59
CA SER A 624 1.16 27.55 -31.64
C SER A 624 0.62 28.94 -31.28
N THR A 625 1.42 29.97 -31.52
CA THR A 625 1.03 31.36 -31.25
C THR A 625 0.08 31.86 -32.33
N CYS A 626 0.36 31.58 -33.60
CA CYS A 626 -0.50 32.00 -34.70
C CYS A 626 -1.67 31.05 -34.95
N PHE A 627 -1.65 29.82 -34.41
CA PHE A 627 -2.73 28.83 -34.55
C PHE A 627 -3.11 28.24 -33.17
N PRO A 628 -3.61 29.07 -32.24
CA PRO A 628 -3.82 28.66 -30.85
C PRO A 628 -4.93 27.62 -30.65
N GLU A 629 -5.86 27.52 -31.60
CA GLU A 629 -6.98 26.56 -31.56
C GLU A 629 -6.60 25.17 -32.09
N THR A 630 -5.45 25.05 -32.75
CA THR A 630 -4.98 23.78 -33.32
C THR A 630 -4.25 22.93 -32.27
N ALA A 631 -4.65 21.66 -32.15
CA ALA A 631 -4.03 20.71 -31.22
C ALA A 631 -2.83 19.99 -31.87
N PHE A 632 -1.65 20.10 -31.25
CA PHE A 632 -0.42 19.46 -31.71
C PHE A 632 0.04 18.41 -30.72
N TRP A 633 0.60 17.29 -31.20
CA TRP A 633 1.49 16.46 -30.40
C TRP A 633 2.71 17.31 -30.01
N LYS A 634 2.97 17.40 -28.70
CA LYS A 634 3.90 18.36 -28.10
C LYS A 634 5.28 17.73 -27.87
N ASP A 635 6.25 18.06 -28.70
CA ASP A 635 7.68 17.87 -28.41
C ASP A 635 8.27 19.20 -27.92
N LEU A 636 8.53 19.35 -26.61
CA LEU A 636 9.03 20.60 -26.04
C LEU A 636 10.36 21.08 -26.65
N ASN A 637 11.14 20.16 -27.22
CA ASN A 637 12.41 20.45 -27.88
C ASN A 637 12.32 20.33 -29.41
N PHE A 638 11.11 20.40 -29.95
CA PHE A 638 10.89 20.32 -31.39
C PHE A 638 11.64 21.43 -32.10
N SER A 639 12.45 21.05 -33.08
CA SER A 639 13.14 22.01 -33.92
C SER A 639 13.38 21.43 -35.31
N LEU A 640 13.12 22.27 -36.30
CA LEU A 640 13.49 22.03 -37.69
C LEU A 640 14.67 22.95 -38.04
N PRO A 641 15.78 22.41 -38.59
CA PRO A 641 16.87 23.23 -39.10
C PRO A 641 16.39 24.27 -40.11
N SER A 642 16.82 25.52 -39.99
CA SER A 642 16.40 26.60 -40.90
C SER A 642 17.43 26.93 -41.99
N THR A 643 18.55 26.19 -42.03
CA THR A 643 19.66 26.41 -42.97
C THR A 643 20.22 25.07 -43.46
N GLY A 644 20.94 25.09 -44.58
CA GLY A 644 21.48 23.88 -45.20
C GLY A 644 20.42 23.04 -45.91
N LYS A 645 20.86 21.91 -46.50
CA LYS A 645 19.97 20.90 -47.08
C LYS A 645 19.61 19.89 -46.01
N ASN A 646 18.33 19.76 -45.69
CA ASN A 646 17.85 18.90 -44.62
C ASN A 646 16.88 17.87 -45.18
N THR A 647 16.87 16.69 -44.57
CA THR A 647 15.99 15.58 -44.97
C THR A 647 15.17 15.15 -43.77
N LEU A 648 13.85 15.05 -43.97
CA LEU A 648 12.91 14.45 -43.04
C LEU A 648 12.51 13.08 -43.58
N ARG A 649 12.57 12.04 -42.74
CA ARG A 649 12.11 10.68 -43.08
C ARG A 649 11.06 10.22 -42.10
N LEU A 650 9.97 9.67 -42.62
CA LEU A 650 8.99 8.91 -41.84
C LEU A 650 9.30 7.43 -41.97
N ILE A 651 9.39 6.77 -40.82
CA ILE A 651 9.80 5.38 -40.72
C ILE A 651 8.79 4.65 -39.83
N ASP A 652 8.42 3.43 -40.22
CA ASP A 652 7.73 2.50 -39.34
C ASP A 652 8.66 2.10 -38.18
N PRO A 653 8.33 2.41 -36.92
CA PRO A 653 9.17 2.04 -35.79
C PRO A 653 9.29 0.52 -35.58
N ASN A 654 8.37 -0.29 -36.13
CA ASN A 654 8.33 -1.73 -35.92
C ASN A 654 8.99 -2.54 -37.04
N THR A 655 8.95 -2.05 -38.27
CA THR A 655 9.54 -2.77 -39.44
C THR A 655 10.80 -2.08 -39.96
N GLY A 656 10.96 -0.78 -39.71
CA GLY A 656 12.04 0.04 -40.26
C GLY A 656 11.81 0.48 -41.70
N GLU A 657 10.64 0.19 -42.28
CA GLU A 657 10.25 0.65 -43.60
C GLU A 657 10.19 2.18 -43.65
N ILE A 658 10.74 2.78 -44.71
CA ILE A 658 10.63 4.22 -44.95
C ILE A 658 9.30 4.47 -45.67
N TRP A 659 8.37 5.15 -45.01
CA TRP A 659 7.07 5.49 -45.59
C TRP A 659 7.11 6.73 -46.47
N ASP A 660 7.90 7.73 -46.09
CA ASP A 660 8.01 8.98 -46.85
C ASP A 660 9.31 9.73 -46.56
N GLU A 661 9.74 10.57 -47.50
CA GLU A 661 10.90 11.43 -47.39
C GLU A 661 10.60 12.83 -47.94
N PHE A 662 10.95 13.87 -47.18
CA PHE A 662 10.85 15.26 -47.61
C PHE A 662 12.21 15.95 -47.49
N LEU A 663 12.67 16.55 -48.58
CA LEU A 663 13.90 17.34 -48.61
C LEU A 663 13.55 18.82 -48.71
N TYR A 664 14.17 19.63 -47.86
CA TYR A 664 14.02 21.08 -47.91
C TYR A 664 15.34 21.79 -47.63
N ASP A 665 15.45 22.98 -48.19
CA ASP A 665 16.53 23.92 -47.97
C ASP A 665 15.94 25.35 -47.86
N PRO A 666 16.74 26.40 -47.63
CA PRO A 666 16.24 27.78 -47.56
C PRO A 666 15.53 28.27 -48.83
N SER A 667 15.72 27.58 -49.97
CA SER A 667 15.02 27.82 -51.25
C SER A 667 13.86 26.85 -51.50
N GLY A 668 13.49 26.04 -50.49
CA GLY A 668 12.44 25.04 -50.58
C GLY A 668 11.06 25.62 -50.96
N PRO A 669 10.04 24.76 -51.12
CA PRO A 669 8.74 25.12 -51.70
C PRO A 669 7.89 26.13 -50.89
N GLY A 670 8.28 26.45 -49.66
CA GLY A 670 7.68 27.48 -48.81
C GLY A 670 8.42 28.82 -48.92
N ILE A 671 7.93 29.87 -48.26
CA ILE A 671 8.52 31.22 -48.37
C ILE A 671 9.02 31.69 -47.01
N ASN A 672 10.31 32.00 -46.89
CA ASN A 672 10.89 32.66 -45.70
C ASN A 672 11.47 34.03 -46.06
N ASP A 673 10.63 35.05 -46.10
CA ASP A 673 11.04 36.44 -46.33
C ASP A 673 11.21 37.18 -45.00
N THR A 674 12.46 37.22 -44.53
CA THR A 674 12.82 37.90 -43.28
C THR A 674 12.77 39.42 -43.37
N LYS A 675 12.82 39.99 -44.58
CA LYS A 675 12.78 41.44 -44.82
C LYS A 675 11.36 41.95 -44.71
N ASN A 676 10.42 41.28 -45.38
CA ASN A 676 9.00 41.65 -45.38
C ASN A 676 8.20 40.95 -44.27
N LYS A 677 8.85 40.12 -43.45
CA LYS A 677 8.22 39.36 -42.34
C LYS A 677 7.11 38.42 -42.84
N ILE A 678 7.35 37.78 -43.99
CA ILE A 678 6.42 36.82 -44.58
C ILE A 678 6.99 35.41 -44.35
N ARG A 679 6.15 34.52 -43.83
CA ARG A 679 6.48 33.09 -43.69
C ARG A 679 5.34 32.26 -44.23
N LYS A 680 5.63 31.31 -45.12
CA LYS A 680 4.64 30.40 -45.69
C LYS A 680 5.16 28.98 -45.63
N SER A 681 4.34 28.06 -45.13
CA SER A 681 4.64 26.62 -45.15
C SER A 681 4.68 26.09 -46.58
N ALA A 682 5.21 24.87 -46.69
CA ALA A 682 5.08 24.08 -47.90
C ALA A 682 4.06 22.97 -47.68
N TYR A 683 3.13 22.80 -48.59
CA TYR A 683 2.19 21.68 -48.60
C TYR A 683 2.41 20.80 -49.82
N SER A 684 1.99 19.55 -49.72
CA SER A 684 2.11 18.57 -50.79
C SER A 684 0.75 18.21 -51.37
N LYS A 685 0.69 18.11 -52.70
CA LYS A 685 -0.51 17.72 -53.44
C LYS A 685 -0.16 16.79 -54.58
N ASP A 686 -1.04 15.83 -54.87
CA ASP A 686 -0.88 14.95 -56.02
C ASP A 686 -1.46 15.61 -57.28
N ILE A 687 -0.59 15.88 -58.27
CA ILE A 687 -0.96 16.38 -59.59
C ILE A 687 -0.63 15.31 -60.63
N VAL A 688 -1.66 14.76 -61.28
CA VAL A 688 -1.52 13.71 -62.32
C VAL A 688 -0.67 12.52 -61.81
N GLY A 689 -0.93 12.08 -60.58
CA GLY A 689 -0.23 10.94 -59.95
C GLY A 689 1.21 11.23 -59.48
N THR A 690 1.69 12.46 -59.64
CA THR A 690 3.00 12.91 -59.11
C THR A 690 2.78 13.87 -57.96
N ARG A 691 3.40 13.59 -56.81
CA ARG A 691 3.38 14.49 -55.67
C ARG A 691 4.26 15.70 -55.94
N VAL A 692 3.67 16.88 -55.83
CA VAL A 692 4.38 18.16 -55.92
C VAL A 692 4.26 18.93 -54.62
N TRP A 693 5.28 19.72 -54.31
CA TRP A 693 5.27 20.62 -53.17
C TRP A 693 5.07 22.05 -53.63
N GLN A 694 4.16 22.76 -52.97
CA GLN A 694 3.80 24.14 -53.28
C GLN A 694 3.78 24.99 -52.01
N THR A 695 3.77 26.30 -52.20
CA THR A 695 3.64 27.26 -51.10
C THR A 695 2.18 27.38 -50.67
N SER A 696 1.91 27.26 -49.37
CA SER A 696 0.55 27.38 -48.83
C SER A 696 -0.03 28.78 -49.01
N GLN A 697 -1.36 28.87 -49.17
CA GLN A 697 -2.11 30.12 -49.32
C GLN A 697 -3.25 30.21 -48.30
N TYR A 698 -3.09 31.03 -47.26
CA TYR A 698 -4.04 31.06 -46.14
C TYR A 698 -5.47 31.37 -46.61
N ALA A 699 -6.36 30.42 -46.41
CA ALA A 699 -7.75 30.49 -46.84
C ALA A 699 -8.71 31.01 -45.76
N GLY A 700 -8.22 31.29 -44.54
CA GLY A 700 -9.05 31.69 -43.40
C GLY A 700 -9.28 30.60 -42.36
N ASN A 701 -8.79 29.38 -42.59
CA ASN A 701 -9.02 28.21 -41.74
C ASN A 701 -7.76 27.31 -41.73
N PRO A 702 -7.33 26.73 -40.59
CA PRO A 702 -7.79 26.98 -39.21
C PRO A 702 -7.65 28.46 -38.83
N PHE A 703 -8.39 28.92 -37.81
CA PHE A 703 -8.37 30.32 -37.41
C PHE A 703 -6.95 30.77 -37.01
N ARG A 704 -6.34 31.58 -37.86
CA ARG A 704 -5.07 32.24 -37.60
C ARG A 704 -5.29 33.47 -36.74
N ASP A 705 -4.48 33.63 -35.70
CA ASP A 705 -4.48 34.84 -34.89
C ASP A 705 -4.27 36.09 -35.77
N ILE A 706 -5.10 37.10 -35.55
CA ILE A 706 -5.13 38.34 -36.36
C ILE A 706 -3.78 39.07 -36.31
N SER A 707 -2.99 38.87 -35.26
CA SER A 707 -1.65 39.44 -35.10
C SER A 707 -0.57 38.78 -35.98
N CYS A 708 -0.92 37.71 -36.71
CA CYS A 708 -0.04 36.97 -37.62
C CYS A 708 -0.41 37.08 -39.11
N PRO A 709 -0.67 38.28 -39.68
CA PRO A 709 -1.32 38.43 -40.98
C PRO A 709 -0.54 37.91 -42.19
N LEU A 710 0.78 37.73 -42.05
CA LEU A 710 1.71 37.32 -43.12
C LEU A 710 2.29 35.92 -42.89
N THR A 711 1.58 35.09 -42.12
CA THR A 711 1.90 33.67 -41.91
C THR A 711 0.87 32.82 -42.65
N ASP A 712 1.25 32.18 -43.76
CA ASP A 712 0.33 31.33 -44.52
C ASP A 712 0.64 29.85 -44.27
N ALA A 713 -0.27 29.16 -43.57
CA ALA A 713 -0.22 27.73 -43.27
C ALA A 713 -1.60 27.23 -42.84
N HIS A 714 -1.86 25.92 -42.96
CA HIS A 714 -3.17 25.31 -42.71
C HIS A 714 -3.11 24.09 -41.80
N PRO A 715 -2.53 24.20 -40.59
CA PRO A 715 -2.32 23.04 -39.75
C PRO A 715 -3.66 22.40 -39.34
N GLY A 716 -3.90 21.18 -39.81
CA GLY A 716 -5.11 20.41 -39.55
C GLY A 716 -6.09 20.36 -40.73
N GLU A 717 -5.78 21.01 -41.85
CA GLU A 717 -6.63 21.06 -43.05
C GLU A 717 -5.83 20.81 -44.33
N LEU A 718 -6.36 19.96 -45.22
CA LEU A 718 -5.73 19.68 -46.51
C LEU A 718 -6.07 20.77 -47.54
N GLU A 719 -5.06 21.23 -48.29
CA GLU A 719 -5.18 22.20 -49.42
C GLU A 719 -5.52 21.58 -50.80
#